data_AF-A0A661S8H1-F1
#
_entry.id   AF-A0A661S8H1-F1
#
_cell.length_a   1.000
_cell.length_b   1.000
_cell.length_c   1.000
_cell.angle_alpha   90.00
_cell.angle_beta   90.00
_cell.angle_gamma   90.00
#
_symmetry.space_group_name_H-M   'P 1'
#
loop_
_entity.id
_entity.type
_entity.pdbx_description
1 polymer ?
#
loop_
_entity_poly.entity_id
_entity_poly.type
_entity_poly.pdbx_seq_one_letter_code
_entity_poly.pdbx_strand_id
1 'polypeptide(L)'
;MFHKTFCVFTLLFLTAIICVKGCDTLPVRPTQEKDGRCYGVTDGLFRHRWWNYYERALSFAEGGFLEEAELDLEKAIRLRKDDKWRARTYGMHFVNYFPHCELGVIRYKEKDWNAAVKELETSLKTAKNAKAEFWLDLARKALIEKTQSDKEQPEIIIDSPQQPFLTKDFSVVIRGTAKDDQFVRHVTVNGKKIRVDVSDKKIPFRLEVPVSPGENRIPVVAADLTGKLSQTEVVVIHVDRTGPTVSIDAISDYAPIAKRAFAVKGYAFDASGVAEVIINGRKMRYDGSEEIQFHRTLHLGPEEKQLVIEARDRPGNVTLATVNLSEMVNGRERENLLAENTVSEKSVLSDRPGMLAYSDSSEEIPPEISLHNTDEERITYLDYAVIDGKVTGNIKYLRINGKNLLGTPRRGCYFNHLVQLKKDENIINTIYIEAISSSGYSDDKKIKVRWRKPNALRLRSRLRIAVRDFEASESEKEKLTTKFEEYLVRAMSIHKRFFDPQSLKVKSDELDEGAVQKKAGDKNFDCILFSEITESNNSVHIFARLKDTENGSPIVENVDVFDNEMDSIERLVLLTEVMSYKLTDELPVVKGTVEKVERTYITVDIGKEEKVREGMRLLVYELDPRDETLGQAEIESVEEKKSDADLLDKKPDKEIKKGDHVITR
;
A
#
# COMPACT_ATOMS: atom_id res chain seq x y z
N MET A 1 -4.73 19.12 -110.38
CA MET A 1 -5.19 20.30 -109.61
C MET A 1 -4.73 20.08 -108.17
N PHE A 2 -3.71 20.85 -107.72
CA PHE A 2 -3.18 21.04 -106.35
C PHE A 2 -2.81 19.80 -105.50
N HIS A 3 -1.50 19.54 -105.29
CA HIS A 3 -0.72 19.88 -104.06
C HIS A 3 -1.16 19.05 -102.83
N LYS A 4 -0.31 18.33 -102.07
CA LYS A 4 1.10 18.55 -101.69
C LYS A 4 1.63 17.30 -100.95
N THR A 5 2.86 16.86 -101.31
CA THR A 5 4.02 16.46 -100.47
C THR A 5 3.83 15.75 -99.11
N PHE A 6 4.70 14.86 -98.61
CA PHE A 6 5.89 14.08 -99.02
C PHE A 6 6.46 13.51 -97.70
N CYS A 7 7.29 12.48 -97.78
CA CYS A 7 8.15 11.89 -96.72
C CYS A 7 7.49 10.96 -95.70
N VAL A 8 7.70 9.63 -95.65
CA VAL A 8 8.82 8.69 -95.95
C VAL A 8 9.27 8.03 -94.63
N PHE A 9 9.15 6.70 -94.62
CA PHE A 9 9.99 5.71 -93.93
C PHE A 9 10.70 6.13 -92.64
N THR A 10 10.23 5.63 -91.49
CA THR A 10 10.99 4.75 -90.57
C THR A 10 10.18 4.55 -89.29
N LEU A 11 9.28 3.55 -89.26
CA LEU A 11 8.65 3.13 -88.01
C LEU A 11 8.35 1.63 -88.03
N LEU A 12 9.38 0.85 -88.33
CA LEU A 12 9.31 -0.62 -88.40
C LEU A 12 10.46 -1.26 -87.63
N PHE A 13 10.92 -0.65 -86.53
CA PHE A 13 11.89 -1.24 -85.59
C PHE A 13 12.03 -0.44 -84.28
N LEU A 14 10.94 -0.05 -83.60
CA LEU A 14 11.06 0.51 -82.24
C LEU A 14 9.78 0.37 -81.37
N THR A 15 9.07 -0.75 -81.50
CA THR A 15 7.92 -1.09 -80.63
C THR A 15 8.04 -2.52 -80.14
N ALA A 16 9.21 -2.87 -79.62
CA ALA A 16 9.51 -4.12 -78.90
C ALA A 16 10.43 -3.87 -77.68
N ILE A 17 10.29 -2.70 -77.05
CA ILE A 17 10.83 -2.39 -75.72
C ILE A 17 9.75 -1.61 -74.96
N ILE A 18 8.59 -2.23 -74.77
CA ILE A 18 7.80 -1.92 -73.56
C ILE A 18 8.45 -2.80 -72.50
N CYS A 19 9.45 -2.21 -71.85
CA CYS A 19 10.09 -2.78 -70.69
C CYS A 19 9.02 -3.31 -69.76
N VAL A 20 9.11 -4.60 -69.49
CA VAL A 20 8.77 -5.22 -68.22
C VAL A 20 9.14 -4.21 -67.13
N LYS A 21 8.16 -3.43 -66.65
CA LYS A 21 8.27 -2.80 -65.35
C LYS A 21 8.29 -3.99 -64.41
N GLY A 22 9.52 -4.33 -63.98
CA GLY A 22 9.76 -5.39 -63.04
C GLY A 22 8.81 -5.25 -61.86
N CYS A 23 8.41 -6.40 -61.32
CA CYS A 23 8.18 -6.47 -59.89
C CYS A 23 9.23 -5.60 -59.20
N ASP A 24 8.79 -4.61 -58.41
CA ASP A 24 9.61 -4.05 -57.35
C ASP A 24 9.90 -5.18 -56.36
N THR A 25 10.81 -6.08 -56.71
CA THR A 25 11.54 -6.88 -55.74
C THR A 25 12.37 -5.87 -54.98
N LEU A 26 11.85 -5.46 -53.80
CA LEU A 26 12.60 -4.71 -52.81
C LEU A 26 14.03 -5.26 -52.77
N PRO A 27 15.07 -4.42 -52.81
CA PRO A 27 16.43 -4.89 -52.90
C PRO A 27 16.68 -5.88 -51.76
N VAL A 28 17.12 -7.09 -52.11
CA VAL A 28 17.78 -7.97 -51.15
C VAL A 28 18.97 -7.17 -50.67
N ARG A 29 18.85 -6.59 -49.47
CA ARG A 29 19.96 -5.82 -48.88
C ARG A 29 21.08 -6.80 -48.61
N PRO A 30 22.30 -6.54 -49.12
CA PRO A 30 23.40 -7.45 -48.90
C PRO A 30 23.73 -7.50 -47.41
N THR A 31 24.14 -8.68 -46.95
CA THR A 31 24.77 -8.86 -45.65
C THR A 31 25.99 -7.95 -45.56
N GLN A 32 26.17 -7.28 -44.42
CA GLN A 32 27.31 -6.40 -44.14
C GLN A 32 28.29 -7.13 -43.21
N GLU A 33 29.59 -6.97 -43.41
CA GLU A 33 30.60 -7.56 -42.52
C GLU A 33 31.32 -6.47 -41.73
N LYS A 34 31.45 -6.68 -40.42
CA LYS A 34 32.22 -5.80 -39.53
C LYS A 34 32.84 -6.62 -38.41
N ASP A 35 34.14 -6.42 -38.18
CA ASP A 35 34.93 -7.13 -37.16
C ASP A 35 34.82 -8.67 -37.27
N GLY A 36 34.76 -9.20 -38.50
CA GLY A 36 34.64 -10.64 -38.77
C GLY A 36 33.26 -11.25 -38.50
N ARG A 37 32.25 -10.41 -38.19
CA ARG A 37 30.84 -10.82 -38.00
C ARG A 37 29.96 -10.28 -39.11
N CYS A 38 29.04 -11.11 -39.59
CA CYS A 38 28.04 -10.75 -40.59
C CYS A 38 26.77 -10.19 -39.93
N TYR A 39 26.25 -9.09 -40.47
CA TYR A 39 25.05 -8.37 -40.04
C TYR A 39 24.06 -8.23 -41.19
N GLY A 40 22.77 -8.09 -40.86
CA GLY A 40 21.70 -8.18 -41.85
C GLY A 40 21.30 -9.61 -42.18
N VAL A 41 21.49 -10.53 -41.23
CA VAL A 41 21.10 -11.94 -41.36
C VAL A 41 19.78 -12.23 -40.63
N THR A 42 19.10 -13.30 -41.03
CA THR A 42 17.92 -13.85 -40.33
C THR A 42 18.13 -15.33 -40.08
N ASP A 43 17.53 -15.86 -39.02
CA ASP A 43 17.44 -17.28 -38.79
C ASP A 43 16.49 -17.92 -39.83
N GLY A 44 17.04 -18.87 -40.57
CA GLY A 44 16.38 -19.51 -41.70
C GLY A 44 16.11 -18.57 -42.90
N LEU A 45 15.14 -18.96 -43.72
CA LEU A 45 14.87 -18.31 -45.01
C LEU A 45 14.12 -16.98 -44.85
N PHE A 46 14.60 -15.94 -45.53
CA PHE A 46 13.92 -14.64 -45.61
C PHE A 46 12.64 -14.73 -46.45
N ARG A 47 11.47 -14.76 -45.82
CA ARG A 47 10.15 -14.96 -46.49
C ARG A 47 9.31 -13.70 -46.62
N HIS A 48 9.95 -12.52 -46.54
CA HIS A 48 9.28 -11.20 -46.59
C HIS A 48 8.14 -11.03 -45.58
N ARG A 49 8.21 -11.72 -44.44
CA ARG A 49 7.25 -11.56 -43.33
C ARG A 49 7.72 -10.46 -42.41
N TRP A 50 6.80 -9.84 -41.67
CA TRP A 50 7.10 -8.72 -40.77
C TRP A 50 8.24 -9.06 -39.78
N TRP A 51 8.27 -10.30 -39.26
CA TRP A 51 9.30 -10.73 -38.32
C TRP A 51 10.66 -10.95 -38.98
N ASN A 52 10.73 -11.31 -40.26
CA ASN A 52 12.00 -11.40 -40.98
C ASN A 52 12.64 -10.02 -41.16
N TYR A 53 11.84 -9.01 -41.50
CA TYR A 53 12.32 -7.63 -41.60
C TYR A 53 12.80 -7.12 -40.23
N TYR A 54 12.04 -7.39 -39.17
CA TYR A 54 12.40 -7.00 -37.82
C TYR A 54 13.69 -7.63 -37.33
N GLU A 55 13.81 -8.95 -37.46
CA GLU A 55 15.00 -9.69 -37.08
C GLU A 55 16.24 -9.19 -37.83
N ARG A 56 16.11 -8.99 -39.14
CA ARG A 56 17.20 -8.45 -39.95
C ARG A 56 17.58 -7.03 -39.54
N ALA A 57 16.60 -6.20 -39.19
CA ALA A 57 16.86 -4.86 -38.67
C ALA A 57 17.62 -4.89 -37.34
N LEU A 58 17.27 -5.79 -36.42
CA LEU A 58 18.01 -5.97 -35.18
C LEU A 58 19.46 -6.37 -35.46
N SER A 59 19.69 -7.27 -36.41
CA SER A 59 21.02 -7.65 -36.86
C SER A 59 21.79 -6.44 -37.41
N PHE A 60 21.20 -5.63 -38.29
CA PHE A 60 21.85 -4.40 -38.77
C PHE A 60 22.15 -3.40 -37.63
N ALA A 61 21.19 -3.20 -36.72
CA ALA A 61 21.33 -2.28 -35.59
C ALA A 61 22.46 -2.69 -34.63
N GLU A 62 22.64 -4.00 -34.39
CA GLU A 62 23.74 -4.54 -33.60
C GLU A 62 25.11 -4.24 -34.23
N GLY A 63 25.21 -4.30 -35.56
CA GLY A 63 26.42 -3.94 -36.31
C GLY A 63 26.67 -2.43 -36.42
N GLY A 64 25.68 -1.61 -36.06
CA GLY A 64 25.72 -0.15 -36.21
C GLY A 64 25.33 0.35 -37.60
N PHE A 65 24.73 -0.49 -38.44
CA PHE A 65 24.21 -0.15 -39.77
C PHE A 65 22.80 0.47 -39.62
N LEU A 66 22.75 1.70 -39.12
CA LEU A 66 21.52 2.36 -38.67
C LEU A 66 20.53 2.62 -39.82
N GLU A 67 21.02 3.03 -41.00
CA GLU A 67 20.18 3.30 -42.17
C GLU A 67 19.48 2.03 -42.67
N GLU A 68 20.22 0.91 -42.77
CA GLU A 68 19.65 -0.38 -43.17
C GLU A 68 18.68 -0.92 -42.13
N ALA A 69 18.98 -0.74 -40.84
CA ALA A 69 18.08 -1.12 -39.76
C ALA A 69 16.76 -0.34 -39.81
N GLU A 70 16.83 1.00 -39.93
CA GLU A 70 15.67 1.89 -40.02
C GLU A 70 14.71 1.45 -41.14
N LEU A 71 15.23 1.29 -42.35
CA LEU A 71 14.39 0.98 -43.50
C LEU A 71 13.72 -0.41 -43.38
N ASP A 72 14.34 -1.36 -42.67
CA ASP A 72 13.71 -2.66 -42.39
C ASP A 72 12.68 -2.57 -41.26
N LEU A 73 12.91 -1.76 -40.23
CA LEU A 73 11.92 -1.48 -39.19
C LEU A 73 10.68 -0.81 -39.77
N GLU A 74 10.85 0.21 -40.62
CA GLU A 74 9.72 0.82 -41.32
C GLU A 74 8.92 -0.20 -42.14
N LYS A 75 9.63 -1.13 -42.81
CA LYS A 75 8.96 -2.18 -43.58
C LYS A 75 8.22 -3.14 -42.68
N ALA A 76 8.80 -3.50 -41.53
CA ALA A 76 8.15 -4.32 -40.52
C ALA A 76 6.87 -3.63 -40.01
N ILE A 77 6.94 -2.35 -39.63
CA ILE A 77 5.81 -1.52 -39.15
C ILE A 77 4.69 -1.46 -40.20
N ARG A 78 5.03 -1.27 -41.48
CA ARG A 78 4.03 -1.28 -42.57
C ARG A 78 3.28 -2.61 -42.69
N LEU A 79 3.95 -3.73 -42.39
CA LEU A 79 3.35 -5.07 -42.44
C LEU A 79 2.61 -5.43 -41.15
N ARG A 80 3.09 -4.95 -40.01
CA ARG A 80 2.50 -5.13 -38.69
C ARG A 80 2.87 -3.91 -37.84
N LYS A 81 1.87 -3.09 -37.55
CA LYS A 81 2.11 -1.78 -36.92
C LYS A 81 2.54 -1.88 -35.45
N ASP A 82 1.73 -2.56 -34.64
CA ASP A 82 1.80 -2.38 -33.19
C ASP A 82 2.89 -3.25 -32.53
N ASP A 83 3.63 -2.64 -31.60
CA ASP A 83 4.55 -3.34 -30.72
C ASP A 83 3.78 -4.32 -29.85
N LYS A 84 4.37 -5.50 -29.59
CA LYS A 84 3.71 -6.57 -28.83
C LYS A 84 4.72 -7.54 -28.23
N TRP A 85 4.59 -7.77 -26.92
CA TRP A 85 5.18 -8.92 -26.23
C TRP A 85 4.65 -10.22 -26.84
N ARG A 86 5.56 -11.15 -27.13
CA ARG A 86 5.22 -12.48 -27.67
C ARG A 86 4.25 -12.40 -28.86
N ALA A 87 4.60 -11.61 -29.87
CA ALA A 87 3.92 -11.62 -31.15
C ALA A 87 4.11 -12.99 -31.82
N ARG A 88 3.01 -13.69 -32.09
CA ARG A 88 3.01 -14.99 -32.75
C ARG A 88 3.49 -14.86 -34.20
N THR A 89 4.48 -15.64 -34.60
CA THR A 89 5.02 -15.65 -35.98
C THR A 89 4.42 -16.79 -36.80
N TYR A 90 4.90 -18.02 -36.62
CA TYR A 90 4.38 -19.24 -37.24
C TYR A 90 4.27 -20.37 -36.21
N GLY A 91 3.28 -21.24 -36.35
CA GLY A 91 3.09 -22.36 -35.41
C GLY A 91 2.95 -21.89 -33.96
N MET A 92 3.81 -22.41 -33.07
CA MET A 92 3.90 -22.03 -31.65
C MET A 92 5.12 -21.14 -31.35
N HIS A 93 5.68 -20.47 -32.36
CA HIS A 93 6.80 -19.54 -32.19
C HIS A 93 6.31 -18.11 -31.92
N PHE A 94 6.95 -17.47 -30.95
CA PHE A 94 6.65 -16.11 -30.50
C PHE A 94 7.94 -15.30 -30.46
N VAL A 95 7.84 -14.01 -30.78
CA VAL A 95 8.96 -13.08 -30.67
C VAL A 95 8.51 -11.80 -29.96
N ASN A 96 9.41 -11.17 -29.23
CA ASN A 96 9.15 -9.85 -28.64
C ASN A 96 9.34 -8.80 -29.74
N TYR A 97 8.22 -8.29 -30.26
CA TYR A 97 8.19 -7.46 -31.46
C TYR A 97 8.01 -5.99 -31.09
N PHE A 98 9.09 -5.21 -31.12
CA PHE A 98 9.10 -3.81 -30.69
C PHE A 98 9.70 -2.86 -31.74
N PRO A 99 9.21 -2.87 -32.99
CA PRO A 99 9.83 -2.08 -34.05
C PRO A 99 9.79 -0.57 -33.79
N HIS A 100 8.73 -0.04 -33.14
CA HIS A 100 8.68 1.38 -32.79
C HIS A 100 9.71 1.73 -31.72
N CYS A 101 9.91 0.86 -30.72
CA CYS A 101 10.99 1.04 -29.74
C CYS A 101 12.35 1.11 -30.43
N GLU A 102 12.69 0.12 -31.25
CA GLU A 102 14.00 0.06 -31.92
C GLU A 102 14.22 1.24 -32.87
N LEU A 103 13.18 1.63 -33.61
CA LEU A 103 13.24 2.79 -34.50
C LEU A 103 13.49 4.07 -33.70
N GLY A 104 12.83 4.22 -32.55
CA GLY A 104 13.06 5.32 -31.63
C GLY A 104 14.50 5.38 -31.10
N VAL A 105 15.10 4.24 -30.78
CA VAL A 105 16.52 4.16 -30.38
C VAL A 105 17.44 4.61 -31.51
N ILE A 106 17.17 4.19 -32.75
CA ILE A 106 17.94 4.62 -33.93
C ILE A 106 17.85 6.14 -34.10
N ARG A 107 16.63 6.70 -34.08
CA ARG A 107 16.42 8.16 -34.18
C ARG A 107 17.14 8.94 -33.08
N TYR A 108 17.17 8.40 -31.86
CA TYR A 108 17.92 9.02 -30.77
C TYR A 108 19.42 9.07 -31.08
N LYS A 109 20.00 7.97 -31.58
CA LYS A 109 21.42 7.90 -31.97
C LYS A 109 21.75 8.86 -33.12
N GLU A 110 20.82 9.07 -34.05
CA GLU A 110 20.90 10.06 -35.13
C GLU A 110 20.73 11.52 -34.65
N LYS A 111 20.43 11.71 -33.36
CA LYS A 111 20.14 13.01 -32.72
C LYS A 111 18.86 13.69 -33.22
N ASP A 112 17.97 12.94 -33.89
CA ASP A 112 16.59 13.35 -34.15
C ASP A 112 15.70 12.99 -32.96
N TRP A 113 15.89 13.71 -31.85
CA TRP A 113 15.16 13.42 -30.61
C TRP A 113 13.66 13.67 -30.71
N ASN A 114 13.20 14.52 -31.63
CA ASN A 114 11.77 14.71 -31.88
C ASN A 114 11.15 13.44 -32.49
N ALA A 115 11.78 12.88 -33.53
CA ALA A 115 11.32 11.61 -34.10
C ALA A 115 11.46 10.47 -33.08
N ALA A 116 12.55 10.44 -32.31
CA ALA A 116 12.76 9.43 -31.27
C ALA A 116 11.62 9.43 -30.23
N VAL A 117 11.29 10.60 -29.66
CA VAL A 117 10.20 10.74 -28.69
C VAL A 117 8.88 10.21 -29.27
N LYS A 118 8.55 10.58 -30.51
CA LYS A 118 7.30 10.15 -31.16
C LYS A 118 7.21 8.63 -31.32
N GLU A 119 8.29 7.98 -31.76
CA GLU A 119 8.32 6.53 -31.95
C GLU A 119 8.27 5.79 -30.61
N LEU A 120 8.99 6.27 -29.60
CA LEU A 120 9.02 5.68 -28.26
C LEU A 120 7.67 5.84 -27.52
N GLU A 121 7.01 6.99 -27.67
CA GLU A 121 5.63 7.17 -27.17
C GLU A 121 4.65 6.25 -27.89
N THR A 122 4.84 6.02 -29.19
CA THR A 122 4.02 5.06 -29.96
C THR A 122 4.22 3.64 -29.44
N SER A 123 5.47 3.24 -29.19
CA SER A 123 5.81 1.94 -28.59
C SER A 123 5.10 1.73 -27.26
N LEU A 124 5.24 2.68 -26.32
CA LEU A 124 4.63 2.58 -24.98
C LEU A 124 3.11 2.62 -25.00
N LYS A 125 2.50 3.26 -26.00
CA LYS A 125 1.04 3.24 -26.20
C LYS A 125 0.53 1.87 -26.64
N THR A 126 1.32 1.12 -27.39
CA THR A 126 0.94 -0.22 -27.89
C THR A 126 1.35 -1.36 -26.96
N ALA A 127 2.55 -1.30 -26.39
CA ALA A 127 3.07 -2.29 -25.45
C ALA A 127 4.16 -1.67 -24.55
N LYS A 128 3.84 -1.55 -23.25
CA LYS A 128 4.78 -1.05 -22.25
C LYS A 128 6.02 -1.95 -22.15
N ASN A 129 7.21 -1.34 -22.15
CA ASN A 129 8.49 -2.03 -22.02
C ASN A 129 9.58 -1.08 -21.48
N ALA A 130 10.45 -1.58 -20.61
CA ALA A 130 11.49 -0.85 -19.90
C ALA A 130 12.52 -0.19 -20.82
N LYS A 131 12.79 -0.80 -22.00
CA LYS A 131 13.71 -0.22 -22.98
C LYS A 131 13.16 1.08 -23.56
N ALA A 132 11.90 1.09 -24.01
CA ALA A 132 11.26 2.29 -24.52
C ALA A 132 11.13 3.37 -23.43
N GLU A 133 10.81 3.00 -22.19
CA GLU A 133 10.75 3.93 -21.05
C GLU A 133 12.09 4.64 -20.83
N PHE A 134 13.19 3.88 -20.80
CA PHE A 134 14.54 4.40 -20.62
C PHE A 134 14.93 5.37 -21.74
N TRP A 135 14.77 4.95 -22.99
CA TRP A 135 15.16 5.77 -24.14
C TRP A 135 14.27 6.99 -24.32
N LEU A 136 12.98 6.91 -23.93
CA LEU A 136 12.08 8.05 -24.02
C LEU A 136 12.51 9.17 -23.07
N ASP A 137 12.88 8.82 -21.84
CA ASP A 137 13.38 9.79 -20.87
C ASP A 137 14.72 10.39 -21.30
N LEU A 138 15.62 9.60 -21.89
CA LEU A 138 16.85 10.14 -22.48
C LEU A 138 16.56 11.10 -23.64
N ALA A 139 15.66 10.73 -24.56
CA ALA A 139 15.30 11.56 -25.71
C ALA A 139 14.63 12.87 -25.29
N ARG A 140 13.69 12.81 -24.33
CA ARG A 140 13.04 13.99 -23.75
C ARG A 140 14.05 14.90 -23.07
N LYS A 141 14.93 14.36 -22.24
CA LYS A 141 15.97 15.14 -21.56
C LYS A 141 16.88 15.85 -22.56
N ALA A 142 17.41 15.13 -23.55
CA ALA A 142 18.27 15.72 -24.58
C ALA A 142 17.58 16.84 -25.37
N LEU A 143 16.29 16.65 -25.70
CA LEU A 143 15.48 17.67 -26.37
C LEU A 143 15.28 18.92 -25.50
N ILE A 144 14.97 18.73 -24.22
CA ILE A 144 14.80 19.83 -23.25
C ILE A 144 16.09 20.63 -23.09
N GLU A 145 17.23 19.94 -22.93
CA GLU A 145 18.54 20.58 -22.76
C GLU A 145 18.95 21.40 -23.98
N LYS A 146 18.75 20.88 -25.21
CA LYS A 146 19.05 21.61 -26.45
C LYS A 146 18.14 22.82 -26.65
N THR A 147 16.87 22.70 -26.28
CA THR A 147 15.90 23.79 -26.45
C THR A 147 15.89 24.77 -25.29
N GLN A 148 16.53 24.42 -24.16
CA GLN A 148 16.46 25.13 -22.88
C GLN A 148 15.01 25.44 -22.48
N SER A 149 14.11 24.50 -22.73
CA SER A 149 12.67 24.70 -22.60
C SER A 149 12.15 24.62 -21.17
N ASP A 150 12.87 23.93 -20.29
CA ASP A 150 12.51 23.76 -18.87
C ASP A 150 12.75 25.04 -18.05
N LYS A 151 11.68 25.65 -17.54
CA LYS A 151 11.74 26.94 -16.83
C LYS A 151 11.45 26.85 -15.35
N GLU A 152 10.58 25.95 -14.92
CA GLU A 152 10.11 25.92 -13.53
C GLU A 152 10.67 24.70 -12.80
N GLN A 153 10.39 24.58 -11.51
CA GLN A 153 10.61 23.35 -10.75
C GLN A 153 9.24 22.66 -10.60
N PRO A 154 9.17 21.35 -10.31
CA PRO A 154 7.89 20.68 -10.18
C PRO A 154 6.97 21.33 -9.14
N GLU A 155 5.69 21.45 -9.44
CA GLU A 155 4.62 21.78 -8.49
C GLU A 155 4.09 20.50 -7.83
N ILE A 156 3.93 20.51 -6.51
CA ILE A 156 3.34 19.39 -5.75
C ILE A 156 1.99 19.85 -5.18
N ILE A 157 0.93 19.15 -5.54
CA ILE A 157 -0.44 19.41 -5.06
C ILE A 157 -0.85 18.24 -4.16
N ILE A 158 -1.26 18.53 -2.93
CA ILE A 158 -1.79 17.54 -1.99
C ILE A 158 -3.32 17.56 -2.04
N ASP A 159 -3.92 16.45 -2.48
CA ASP A 159 -5.38 16.29 -2.58
C ASP A 159 -5.97 15.79 -1.25
N SER A 160 -5.22 14.95 -0.51
CA SER A 160 -5.64 14.38 0.77
C SER A 160 -4.44 14.03 1.64
N PRO A 161 -4.51 14.22 2.97
CA PRO A 161 -5.64 14.82 3.68
C PRO A 161 -5.70 16.35 3.55
N GLN A 162 -6.91 16.90 3.64
CA GLN A 162 -7.12 18.35 3.76
C GLN A 162 -6.62 18.84 5.13
N GLN A 163 -5.97 20.00 5.13
CA GLN A 163 -5.28 20.55 6.30
C GLN A 163 -6.10 21.65 7.00
N PRO A 164 -6.07 21.77 8.35
CA PRO A 164 -5.41 20.88 9.29
C PRO A 164 -6.10 19.51 9.39
N PHE A 165 -5.34 18.42 9.50
CA PHE A 165 -5.88 17.06 9.60
C PHE A 165 -5.74 16.48 11.01
N LEU A 166 -6.87 16.04 11.57
CA LEU A 166 -6.97 15.38 12.87
C LEU A 166 -7.58 13.99 12.67
N THR A 167 -6.94 12.95 13.21
CA THR A 167 -7.41 11.56 13.06
C THR A 167 -7.08 10.71 14.28
N LYS A 168 -7.77 9.58 14.41
CA LYS A 168 -7.45 8.50 15.34
C LYS A 168 -6.83 7.27 14.67
N ASP A 169 -6.65 7.32 13.36
CA ASP A 169 -6.18 6.18 12.57
C ASP A 169 -4.70 5.88 12.81
N PHE A 170 -4.29 4.65 12.46
CA PHE A 170 -2.90 4.17 12.58
C PHE A 170 -2.01 4.59 11.43
N SER A 171 -2.62 4.95 10.32
CA SER A 171 -2.00 5.35 9.08
C SER A 171 -2.89 6.38 8.40
N VAL A 172 -2.30 7.16 7.50
CA VAL A 172 -3.02 8.12 6.68
C VAL A 172 -2.58 7.96 5.24
N VAL A 173 -3.55 7.92 4.33
CA VAL A 173 -3.29 7.89 2.90
C VAL A 173 -3.03 9.30 2.41
N ILE A 174 -1.79 9.55 1.99
CA ILE A 174 -1.37 10.77 1.32
C ILE A 174 -1.63 10.62 -0.17
N ARG A 175 -2.51 11.46 -0.73
CA ARG A 175 -2.81 11.54 -2.16
C ARG A 175 -2.49 12.92 -2.69
N GLY A 176 -1.96 12.97 -3.90
CA GLY A 176 -1.65 14.21 -4.57
C GLY A 176 -1.16 13.99 -6.00
N THR A 177 -0.74 15.08 -6.63
CA THR A 177 -0.17 15.09 -7.98
C THR A 177 1.05 15.98 -8.02
N ALA A 178 2.17 15.47 -8.56
CA ALA A 178 3.31 16.29 -8.96
C ALA A 178 3.16 16.68 -10.43
N LYS A 179 3.41 17.94 -10.78
CA LYS A 179 3.30 18.49 -12.14
C LYS A 179 4.53 19.30 -12.49
N ASP A 180 4.87 19.38 -13.76
CA ASP A 180 6.01 20.16 -14.25
C ASP A 180 5.71 20.73 -15.64
N ASP A 181 6.35 21.83 -16.04
CA ASP A 181 6.18 22.39 -17.39
C ASP A 181 6.75 21.46 -18.47
N GLN A 182 7.77 20.65 -18.12
CA GLN A 182 8.29 19.56 -18.93
C GLN A 182 7.83 18.19 -18.44
N PHE A 183 8.53 17.58 -17.47
CA PHE A 183 8.27 16.21 -17.01
C PHE A 183 8.78 15.98 -15.60
N VAL A 184 7.94 15.42 -14.73
CA VAL A 184 8.32 14.87 -13.44
C VAL A 184 8.94 13.47 -13.64
N ARG A 185 10.04 13.16 -12.96
CA ARG A 185 10.71 11.85 -13.01
C ARG A 185 10.72 11.12 -11.67
N HIS A 186 10.79 11.84 -10.56
CA HIS A 186 10.83 11.23 -9.23
C HIS A 186 9.85 11.89 -8.28
N VAL A 187 9.17 11.06 -7.48
CA VAL A 187 8.34 11.50 -6.36
C VAL A 187 8.66 10.63 -5.15
N THR A 188 8.82 11.25 -3.99
CA THR A 188 8.96 10.55 -2.72
C THR A 188 7.96 11.11 -1.71
N VAL A 189 7.35 10.22 -0.93
CA VAL A 189 6.44 10.55 0.17
C VAL A 189 6.99 9.89 1.43
N ASN A 190 7.25 10.69 2.47
CA ASN A 190 7.91 10.23 3.69
C ASN A 190 9.23 9.48 3.44
N GLY A 191 10.03 9.93 2.46
CA GLY A 191 11.27 9.28 2.03
C GLY A 191 11.09 7.99 1.22
N LYS A 192 9.87 7.47 1.07
CA LYS A 192 9.59 6.30 0.22
C LYS A 192 9.34 6.75 -1.21
N LYS A 193 10.06 6.15 -2.16
CA LYS A 193 9.89 6.40 -3.60
C LYS A 193 8.55 5.89 -4.09
N ILE A 194 7.86 6.71 -4.87
CA ILE A 194 6.73 6.31 -5.71
C ILE A 194 7.30 5.73 -6.99
N ARG A 195 6.77 4.58 -7.44
CA ARG A 195 7.21 3.95 -8.69
C ARG A 195 6.81 4.83 -9.87
N VAL A 196 7.82 5.30 -10.61
CA VAL A 196 7.70 6.05 -11.85
C VAL A 196 8.57 5.33 -12.87
N ASP A 197 7.93 4.61 -13.79
CA ASP A 197 8.64 3.83 -14.79
C ASP A 197 9.18 4.74 -15.92
N VAL A 198 8.38 5.72 -16.36
CA VAL A 198 8.73 6.76 -17.36
C VAL A 198 8.28 8.13 -16.86
N SER A 199 9.01 9.19 -17.23
CA SER A 199 8.64 10.56 -16.86
C SER A 199 7.31 10.99 -17.48
N ASP A 200 6.58 11.89 -16.81
CA ASP A 200 5.32 12.44 -17.32
C ASP A 200 5.11 13.87 -16.81
N LYS A 201 4.33 14.67 -17.53
CA LYS A 201 3.95 16.04 -17.13
C LYS A 201 3.20 16.07 -15.81
N LYS A 202 2.49 14.99 -15.48
CA LYS A 202 1.70 14.86 -14.25
C LYS A 202 1.85 13.45 -13.71
N ILE A 203 2.33 13.32 -12.49
CA ILE A 203 2.47 12.04 -11.80
C ILE A 203 1.56 12.06 -10.56
N PRO A 204 0.44 11.31 -10.57
CA PRO A 204 -0.34 11.11 -9.36
C PRO A 204 0.45 10.23 -8.39
N PHE A 205 0.33 10.50 -7.10
CA PHE A 205 0.88 9.66 -6.05
C PHE A 205 -0.15 9.34 -4.99
N ARG A 206 -0.08 8.11 -4.47
CA ARG A 206 -0.84 7.60 -3.33
C ARG A 206 0.11 6.80 -2.47
N LEU A 207 0.23 7.16 -1.20
CA LEU A 207 0.98 6.36 -0.24
C LEU A 207 0.29 6.35 1.12
N GLU A 208 0.02 5.16 1.63
CA GLU A 208 -0.35 4.98 3.03
C GLU A 208 0.89 5.12 3.92
N VAL A 209 0.86 6.11 4.81
CA VAL A 209 1.95 6.43 5.72
C VAL A 209 1.53 6.10 7.15
N PRO A 210 2.25 5.23 7.87
CA PRO A 210 1.98 4.99 9.29
C PRO A 210 2.24 6.26 10.09
N VAL A 211 1.36 6.57 11.04
CA VAL A 211 1.46 7.76 11.90
C VAL A 211 1.51 7.36 13.37
N SER A 212 2.21 8.15 14.18
CA SER A 212 2.33 7.98 15.63
C SER A 212 1.41 8.94 16.37
N PRO A 213 1.02 8.69 17.64
CA PRO A 213 0.29 9.68 18.44
C PRO A 213 1.02 11.02 18.50
N GLY A 214 0.27 12.13 18.46
CA GLY A 214 0.81 13.49 18.42
C GLY A 214 0.95 14.06 17.00
N GLU A 215 1.84 15.04 16.84
CA GLU A 215 2.09 15.70 15.56
C GLU A 215 3.01 14.86 14.67
N ASN A 216 2.56 14.56 13.45
CA ASN A 216 3.34 13.88 12.43
C ASN A 216 3.60 14.84 11.27
N ARG A 217 4.83 14.82 10.78
CA ARG A 217 5.33 15.68 9.71
C ARG A 217 5.77 14.83 8.53
N ILE A 218 4.98 14.83 7.45
CA ILE A 218 5.26 13.99 6.28
C ILE A 218 5.78 14.85 5.11
N PRO A 219 7.08 14.73 4.74
CA PRO A 219 7.63 15.42 3.59
C PRO A 219 7.21 14.75 2.26
N VAL A 220 6.93 15.57 1.25
CA VAL A 220 6.75 15.12 -0.14
C VAL A 220 7.74 15.89 -1.02
N VAL A 221 8.53 15.15 -1.80
CA VAL A 221 9.59 15.70 -2.67
C VAL A 221 9.35 15.21 -4.08
N ALA A 222 9.46 16.11 -5.06
CA ALA A 222 9.43 15.80 -6.48
C ALA A 222 10.71 16.29 -7.17
N ALA A 223 11.11 15.58 -8.22
CA ALA A 223 12.19 15.98 -9.11
C ALA A 223 11.71 15.88 -10.56
N ASP A 224 12.05 16.88 -11.37
CA ASP A 224 11.85 16.80 -12.81
C ASP A 224 12.92 15.93 -13.49
N LEU A 225 12.81 15.82 -14.81
CA LEU A 225 13.72 15.06 -15.65
C LEU A 225 15.11 15.71 -15.82
N THR A 226 15.23 17.03 -15.59
CA THR A 226 16.51 17.77 -15.70
C THR A 226 17.26 17.81 -14.36
N GLY A 227 16.59 17.47 -13.25
CA GLY A 227 17.12 17.35 -11.91
C GLY A 227 16.72 18.49 -10.95
N LYS A 228 15.84 19.43 -11.32
CA LYS A 228 15.36 20.43 -10.36
C LYS A 228 14.41 19.76 -9.37
N LEU A 229 14.49 20.23 -8.13
CA LEU A 229 13.80 19.64 -6.99
C LEU A 229 12.77 20.61 -6.44
N SER A 230 11.63 20.08 -6.04
CA SER A 230 10.69 20.78 -5.18
C SER A 230 10.33 19.92 -3.98
N GLN A 231 10.06 20.60 -2.87
CA GLN A 231 9.57 20.00 -1.65
C GLN A 231 8.42 20.87 -1.16
N THR A 232 7.25 20.27 -0.99
CA THR A 232 6.06 20.98 -0.48
C THR A 232 6.12 21.17 1.03
N GLU A 233 5.26 22.04 1.54
CA GLU A 233 4.97 22.17 2.97
C GLU A 233 4.55 20.82 3.54
N VAL A 234 5.26 20.39 4.57
CA VAL A 234 5.07 19.16 5.31
C VAL A 234 3.58 18.94 5.62
N VAL A 235 3.02 17.78 5.25
CA VAL A 235 1.65 17.42 5.65
C VAL A 235 1.64 17.20 7.16
N VAL A 236 0.96 18.07 7.90
CA VAL A 236 0.88 18.01 9.36
C VAL A 236 -0.35 17.20 9.77
N ILE A 237 -0.13 16.12 10.50
CA ILE A 237 -1.21 15.24 10.94
C ILE A 237 -1.17 15.18 12.45
N HIS A 238 -2.26 15.62 13.08
CA HIS A 238 -2.47 15.45 14.51
C HIS A 238 -3.19 14.14 14.74
N VAL A 239 -2.57 13.27 15.54
CA VAL A 239 -3.14 11.97 15.85
C VAL A 239 -3.49 11.91 17.32
N ASP A 240 -4.77 11.67 17.60
CA ASP A 240 -5.26 11.36 18.93
C ASP A 240 -6.10 10.10 18.90
N ARG A 241 -5.75 9.14 19.74
CA ARG A 241 -6.36 7.81 19.83
C ARG A 241 -6.90 7.53 21.23
N THR A 242 -7.02 8.59 22.04
CA THR A 242 -7.41 8.50 23.44
C THR A 242 -8.76 9.14 23.61
N GLY A 243 -9.66 8.50 24.35
CA GLY A 243 -11.00 9.04 24.57
C GLY A 243 -10.99 10.12 25.66
N PRO A 244 -12.00 11.00 25.69
CA PRO A 244 -12.13 12.00 26.74
C PRO A 244 -12.17 11.38 28.13
N THR A 245 -11.55 11.98 29.12
CA THR A 245 -11.78 11.60 30.52
C THR A 245 -13.13 12.15 30.99
N VAL A 246 -13.94 11.33 31.67
CA VAL A 246 -15.27 11.73 32.16
C VAL A 246 -15.32 11.69 33.69
N SER A 247 -15.65 12.80 34.31
CA SER A 247 -15.88 12.91 35.76
C SER A 247 -17.32 13.24 36.06
N ILE A 248 -17.87 12.63 37.11
CA ILE A 248 -19.25 12.81 37.53
C ILE A 248 -19.20 13.37 38.95
N ASP A 249 -19.46 14.66 39.09
CA ASP A 249 -19.34 15.34 40.40
C ASP A 249 -20.56 15.07 41.28
N ALA A 250 -21.74 15.01 40.67
CA ALA A 250 -22.98 14.85 41.39
C ALA A 250 -24.06 14.20 40.52
N ILE A 251 -24.80 13.28 41.14
CA ILE A 251 -26.10 12.82 40.67
C ILE A 251 -27.06 13.10 41.81
N SER A 252 -27.98 14.04 41.61
CA SER A 252 -28.96 14.47 42.61
C SER A 252 -30.37 14.08 42.16
N ASP A 253 -31.14 13.46 43.05
CA ASP A 253 -32.54 13.14 42.82
C ASP A 253 -33.39 14.38 43.12
N TYR A 254 -34.12 14.89 42.12
CA TYR A 254 -35.03 16.02 42.28
C TYR A 254 -36.45 15.50 42.47
N ALA A 255 -36.93 15.56 43.72
CA ALA A 255 -38.35 15.43 44.14
C ALA A 255 -38.92 13.98 44.19
N PRO A 256 -40.08 13.76 44.85
CA PRO A 256 -40.38 12.53 45.59
C PRO A 256 -40.31 11.26 44.73
N ILE A 257 -39.83 10.18 45.35
CA ILE A 257 -39.60 8.79 44.87
C ILE A 257 -40.48 8.31 43.70
N ALA A 258 -41.69 8.84 43.54
CA ALA A 258 -42.62 8.56 42.45
C ALA A 258 -42.21 9.04 41.04
N LYS A 259 -41.22 9.93 40.86
CA LYS A 259 -40.86 10.48 39.52
C LYS A 259 -39.45 10.15 38.98
N ARG A 260 -38.56 9.53 39.77
CA ARG A 260 -37.20 9.07 39.37
C ARG A 260 -36.44 10.07 38.48
N ALA A 261 -36.33 11.33 38.93
CA ALA A 261 -35.72 12.41 38.16
C ALA A 261 -34.29 12.68 38.66
N PHE A 262 -33.28 12.35 37.84
CA PHE A 262 -31.87 12.50 38.19
C PHE A 262 -31.25 13.70 37.49
N ALA A 263 -30.72 14.64 38.25
CA ALA A 263 -29.88 15.73 37.78
C ALA A 263 -28.40 15.30 37.85
N VAL A 264 -27.81 15.09 36.68
CA VAL A 264 -26.42 14.67 36.48
C VAL A 264 -25.58 15.90 36.19
N LYS A 265 -24.49 16.09 36.94
CA LYS A 265 -23.49 17.13 36.71
C LYS A 265 -22.10 16.50 36.64
N GLY A 266 -21.32 16.89 35.65
CA GLY A 266 -19.97 16.39 35.47
C GLY A 266 -19.17 17.19 34.46
N TYR A 267 -17.97 16.68 34.19
CA TYR A 267 -17.03 17.26 33.24
C TYR A 267 -16.52 16.19 32.27
N ALA A 268 -16.26 16.60 31.04
CA ALA A 268 -15.49 15.85 30.07
C ALA A 268 -14.24 16.65 29.71
N PHE A 269 -13.08 16.00 29.63
CA PHE A 269 -11.81 16.62 29.25
C PHE A 269 -11.09 15.81 28.18
N ASP A 270 -10.63 16.48 27.13
CA ASP A 270 -9.83 15.90 26.06
C ASP A 270 -8.92 16.95 25.43
N ALA A 271 -7.64 16.64 25.23
CA ALA A 271 -6.66 17.59 24.69
C ALA A 271 -6.91 17.94 23.20
N SER A 272 -7.58 17.05 22.46
CA SER A 272 -8.02 17.31 21.08
C SER A 272 -9.40 17.97 21.00
N GLY A 273 -10.04 18.19 22.15
CA GLY A 273 -11.33 18.85 22.29
C GLY A 273 -12.50 17.87 22.32
N VAL A 274 -13.46 18.13 23.21
CA VAL A 274 -14.67 17.32 23.38
C VAL A 274 -15.75 17.76 22.39
N ALA A 275 -16.19 16.85 21.51
CA ALA A 275 -17.19 17.15 20.48
C ALA A 275 -18.63 16.87 20.94
N GLU A 276 -18.86 15.79 21.67
CA GLU A 276 -20.19 15.34 22.07
C GLU A 276 -20.19 14.66 23.44
N VAL A 277 -21.23 14.90 24.24
CA VAL A 277 -21.57 14.11 25.42
C VAL A 277 -23.00 13.57 25.27
N ILE A 278 -23.17 12.27 25.39
CA ILE A 278 -24.45 11.57 25.28
C ILE A 278 -24.79 10.99 26.65
N ILE A 279 -25.97 11.29 27.18
CA ILE A 279 -26.43 10.73 28.45
C ILE A 279 -27.75 9.98 28.24
N ASN A 280 -27.75 8.66 28.45
CA ASN A 280 -28.85 7.74 28.13
C ASN A 280 -29.51 8.06 26.76
N GLY A 281 -28.68 8.16 25.72
CA GLY A 281 -29.11 8.44 24.34
C GLY A 281 -29.41 9.91 24.03
N ARG A 282 -29.43 10.81 25.01
CA ARG A 282 -29.65 12.26 24.78
C ARG A 282 -28.32 12.96 24.50
N LYS A 283 -28.17 13.49 23.29
CA LYS A 283 -26.92 14.09 22.78
C LYS A 283 -26.79 15.57 23.10
N MET A 284 -25.60 16.00 23.53
CA MET A 284 -25.18 17.39 23.72
C MET A 284 -23.90 17.63 22.91
N ARG A 285 -23.93 18.57 21.98
CA ARG A 285 -22.80 18.88 21.10
C ARG A 285 -22.08 20.14 21.57
N TYR A 286 -20.77 20.16 21.34
CA TYR A 286 -19.88 21.23 21.77
C TYR A 286 -18.97 21.69 20.62
N ASP A 287 -18.29 22.82 20.80
CA ASP A 287 -17.38 23.41 19.82
C ASP A 287 -15.99 22.76 19.79
N GLY A 288 -15.75 21.78 20.67
CA GLY A 288 -14.45 21.13 20.83
C GLY A 288 -13.47 21.89 21.70
N SER A 289 -13.96 22.63 22.70
CA SER A 289 -13.15 23.04 23.85
C SER A 289 -12.55 21.83 24.57
N GLU A 290 -11.35 21.99 25.15
CA GLU A 290 -10.65 20.90 25.83
C GLU A 290 -11.38 20.40 27.07
N GLU A 291 -12.09 21.29 27.78
CA GLU A 291 -12.85 20.95 28.97
C GLU A 291 -14.28 21.46 28.85
N ILE A 292 -15.24 20.57 29.12
CA ILE A 292 -16.67 20.85 29.01
C ILE A 292 -17.36 20.46 30.30
N GLN A 293 -18.15 21.39 30.85
CA GLN A 293 -19.12 21.07 31.90
C GLN A 293 -20.44 20.65 31.27
N PHE A 294 -21.00 19.54 31.76
CA PHE A 294 -22.34 19.12 31.39
C PHE A 294 -23.26 19.04 32.60
N HIS A 295 -24.51 19.45 32.39
CA HIS A 295 -25.57 19.36 33.38
C HIS A 295 -26.88 18.96 32.69
N ARG A 296 -27.51 17.88 33.16
CA ARG A 296 -28.76 17.39 32.56
C ARG A 296 -29.65 16.71 33.58
N THR A 297 -30.94 16.99 33.49
CA THR A 297 -31.98 16.26 34.22
C THR A 297 -32.61 15.19 33.32
N LEU A 298 -32.73 13.98 33.84
CA LEU A 298 -33.24 12.79 33.15
C LEU A 298 -34.32 12.14 33.99
N HIS A 299 -35.35 11.62 33.34
CA HIS A 299 -36.36 10.80 33.99
C HIS A 299 -36.07 9.37 33.59
N LEU A 300 -35.79 8.52 34.58
CA LEU A 300 -35.43 7.13 34.33
C LEU A 300 -36.58 6.20 34.71
N GLY A 301 -36.87 5.25 33.82
CA GLY A 301 -37.87 4.21 34.07
C GLY A 301 -37.47 3.31 35.25
N PRO A 302 -38.43 2.56 35.82
CA PRO A 302 -38.14 1.62 36.91
C PRO A 302 -37.16 0.50 36.52
N GLU A 303 -37.13 0.13 35.23
CA GLU A 303 -36.21 -0.88 34.67
C GLU A 303 -34.80 -0.34 34.39
N GLU A 304 -34.63 0.98 34.34
CA GLU A 304 -33.32 1.61 34.12
C GLU A 304 -32.54 1.67 35.43
N LYS A 305 -31.67 0.67 35.62
CA LYS A 305 -30.81 0.50 36.81
C LYS A 305 -29.45 1.19 36.67
N GLN A 306 -29.10 1.63 35.46
CA GLN A 306 -27.81 2.23 35.16
C GLN A 306 -27.98 3.54 34.40
N LEU A 307 -27.08 4.47 34.66
CA LEU A 307 -26.86 5.67 33.88
C LEU A 307 -25.62 5.47 33.02
N VAL A 308 -25.75 5.67 31.72
CA VAL A 308 -24.68 5.56 30.73
C VAL A 308 -24.38 6.93 30.16
N ILE A 309 -23.13 7.36 30.31
CA ILE A 309 -22.60 8.59 29.75
C ILE A 309 -21.52 8.22 28.75
N GLU A 310 -21.66 8.68 27.51
CA GLU A 310 -20.64 8.56 26.47
C GLU A 310 -20.07 9.96 26.18
N ALA A 311 -18.76 10.11 26.29
CA ALA A 311 -18.08 11.32 25.82
C ALA A 311 -17.26 10.99 24.57
N ARG A 312 -17.34 11.86 23.56
CA ARG A 312 -16.64 11.73 22.28
C ARG A 312 -15.83 12.98 21.99
N ASP A 313 -14.57 12.80 21.60
CA ASP A 313 -13.69 13.88 21.16
C ASP A 313 -13.92 14.24 19.66
N ARG A 314 -13.13 15.18 19.13
CA ARG A 314 -13.15 15.54 17.70
C ARG A 314 -12.73 14.39 16.75
N PRO A 315 -11.64 13.63 17.01
CA PRO A 315 -11.27 12.45 16.21
C PRO A 315 -12.31 11.30 16.24
N GLY A 316 -13.22 11.31 17.21
CA GLY A 316 -14.27 10.31 17.39
C GLY A 316 -13.90 9.15 18.33
N ASN A 317 -12.85 9.28 19.14
CA ASN A 317 -12.58 8.42 20.29
C ASN A 317 -13.69 8.57 21.34
N VAL A 318 -13.98 7.50 22.08
CA VAL A 318 -15.12 7.44 23.00
C VAL A 318 -14.68 6.90 24.35
N THR A 319 -15.18 7.52 25.41
CA THR A 319 -15.14 6.98 26.77
C THR A 319 -16.56 6.73 27.27
N LEU A 320 -16.78 5.52 27.79
CA LEU A 320 -18.04 5.09 28.38
C LEU A 320 -17.94 5.15 29.90
N ALA A 321 -18.84 5.88 30.54
CA ALA A 321 -19.00 5.93 31.97
C ALA A 321 -20.36 5.34 32.37
N THR A 322 -20.33 4.21 33.07
CA THR A 322 -21.52 3.54 33.59
C THR A 322 -21.61 3.75 35.09
N VAL A 323 -22.74 4.27 35.56
CA VAL A 323 -23.05 4.45 36.98
C VAL A 323 -24.22 3.55 37.35
N ASN A 324 -24.01 2.71 38.36
CA ASN A 324 -25.07 1.87 38.91
C ASN A 324 -25.92 2.68 39.90
N LEU A 325 -27.21 2.86 39.59
CA LEU A 325 -28.09 3.71 40.39
C LEU A 325 -28.48 3.06 41.72
N SER A 326 -28.48 1.72 41.83
CA SER A 326 -28.81 1.03 43.09
C SER A 326 -27.74 1.19 44.17
N GLU A 327 -26.46 1.30 43.77
CA GLU A 327 -25.35 1.55 44.70
C GLU A 327 -25.43 2.95 45.32
N MET A 328 -25.96 3.92 44.56
CA MET A 328 -26.15 5.30 45.04
C MET A 328 -27.28 5.43 46.07
N VAL A 329 -28.33 4.61 45.97
CA VAL A 329 -29.46 4.59 46.92
C VAL A 329 -29.04 3.93 48.24
N ASN A 330 -28.33 2.79 48.18
CA ASN A 330 -27.90 2.05 49.38
C ASN A 330 -26.79 2.76 50.19
N GLY A 331 -25.92 3.55 49.53
CA GLY A 331 -24.89 4.34 50.22
C GLY A 331 -25.48 5.41 51.16
N ARG A 332 -26.63 6.00 50.78
CA ARG A 332 -27.34 7.01 51.59
C ARG A 332 -28.08 6.44 52.78
N GLU A 333 -28.65 5.23 52.67
CA GLU A 333 -29.26 4.57 53.83
C GLU A 333 -28.21 4.32 54.93
N ARG A 334 -26.97 3.99 54.56
CA ARG A 334 -25.84 3.90 55.52
C ARG A 334 -25.43 5.25 56.12
N GLU A 335 -25.36 6.33 55.34
CA GLU A 335 -25.03 7.67 55.87
C GLU A 335 -26.14 8.21 56.80
N ASN A 336 -27.42 7.98 56.47
CA ASN A 336 -28.54 8.38 57.33
C ASN A 336 -28.59 7.58 58.63
N LEU A 337 -28.27 6.28 58.61
CA LEU A 337 -28.16 5.45 59.83
C LEU A 337 -27.00 5.86 60.76
N LEU A 338 -25.94 6.49 60.22
CA LEU A 338 -24.82 7.02 61.01
C LEU A 338 -25.12 8.40 61.59
N ALA A 339 -25.88 9.25 60.87
CA ALA A 339 -26.32 10.55 61.34
C ALA A 339 -27.41 10.48 62.43
N GLU A 340 -28.29 9.45 62.41
CA GLU A 340 -29.31 9.25 63.44
C GLU A 340 -28.74 8.79 64.80
N ASN A 341 -27.57 8.15 64.82
CA ASN A 341 -26.92 7.70 66.06
C ASN A 341 -26.07 8.77 66.77
N THR A 342 -25.89 9.97 66.18
CA THR A 342 -25.06 11.04 66.76
C THR A 342 -25.85 12.18 67.41
N VAL A 343 -27.17 12.07 67.49
CA VAL A 343 -28.02 13.06 68.19
C VAL A 343 -28.67 12.45 69.43
N SER A 344 -27.89 12.27 70.49
CA SER A 344 -28.43 12.27 71.85
C SER A 344 -27.31 12.44 72.88
N GLU A 345 -27.09 13.67 73.36
CA GLU A 345 -27.21 14.00 74.80
C GLU A 345 -27.01 15.50 75.08
N LYS A 346 -27.64 15.92 76.18
CA LYS A 346 -28.11 17.27 76.51
C LYS A 346 -27.08 18.17 77.25
N SER A 347 -27.19 19.47 76.96
CA SER A 347 -27.14 20.68 77.80
C SER A 347 -26.25 20.76 79.06
N VAL A 348 -25.41 21.82 79.14
CA VAL A 348 -25.37 22.81 80.27
C VAL A 348 -24.86 24.17 79.75
N LEU A 349 -25.43 25.25 80.29
CA LEU A 349 -25.20 26.68 80.03
C LEU A 349 -23.73 27.16 80.15
N SER A 350 -23.28 28.05 79.24
CA SER A 350 -22.51 29.26 79.57
C SER A 350 -22.45 30.26 78.40
N ASP A 351 -22.71 31.53 78.68
CA ASP A 351 -22.63 32.67 77.75
C ASP A 351 -21.18 33.08 77.47
N ARG A 352 -20.65 32.76 76.29
CA ARG A 352 -19.58 33.51 75.58
C ARG A 352 -19.67 33.22 74.07
N PRO A 353 -19.52 34.22 73.17
CA PRO A 353 -19.43 33.97 71.73
C PRO A 353 -18.01 33.44 71.42
N GLY A 354 -17.85 32.12 71.55
CA GLY A 354 -16.66 31.38 71.15
C GLY A 354 -16.84 30.85 69.73
N MET A 355 -16.06 31.41 68.82
CA MET A 355 -15.84 30.92 67.45
C MET A 355 -15.49 29.42 67.49
N LEU A 356 -16.46 28.57 67.16
CA LEU A 356 -16.22 27.14 66.94
C LEU A 356 -15.60 26.98 65.56
N ALA A 357 -14.27 26.83 65.56
CA ALA A 357 -13.55 26.25 64.44
C ALA A 357 -14.10 24.82 64.22
N TYR A 358 -14.88 24.66 63.16
CA TYR A 358 -15.09 23.33 62.60
C TYR A 358 -13.74 22.87 62.03
N SER A 359 -13.18 21.85 62.65
CA SER A 359 -12.10 21.06 62.09
C SER A 359 -12.55 20.49 60.76
N ASP A 360 -11.97 20.99 59.66
CA ASP A 360 -11.89 20.29 58.38
C ASP A 360 -11.08 19.00 58.58
N SER A 361 -11.75 17.94 59.01
CA SER A 361 -11.25 16.57 58.90
C SER A 361 -12.29 15.76 58.12
N SER A 362 -12.55 16.16 56.88
CA SER A 362 -13.06 15.20 55.90
C SER A 362 -11.90 14.25 55.61
N GLU A 363 -11.96 13.02 56.13
CA GLU A 363 -11.02 11.97 55.76
C GLU A 363 -10.97 11.90 54.22
N GLU A 364 -9.79 12.16 53.65
CA GLU A 364 -9.63 12.12 52.20
C GLU A 364 -9.78 10.67 51.73
N ILE A 365 -10.73 10.44 50.82
CA ILE A 365 -10.95 9.12 50.23
C ILE A 365 -9.76 8.81 49.31
N PRO A 366 -8.94 7.79 49.61
CA PRO A 366 -7.79 7.44 48.79
C PRO A 366 -8.24 7.02 47.39
N PRO A 367 -7.38 7.21 46.36
CA PRO A 367 -7.72 6.80 45.02
C PRO A 367 -7.75 5.27 44.91
N GLU A 368 -8.69 4.73 44.14
CA GLU A 368 -8.77 3.30 43.83
C GLU A 368 -9.05 3.09 42.35
N ILE A 369 -8.21 2.31 41.68
CA ILE A 369 -8.27 2.03 40.24
C ILE A 369 -9.04 0.73 40.02
N SER A 370 -10.12 0.81 39.25
CA SER A 370 -10.91 -0.33 38.77
C SER A 370 -10.80 -0.43 37.25
N LEU A 371 -10.25 -1.54 36.75
CA LEU A 371 -10.10 -1.79 35.31
C LEU A 371 -11.25 -2.67 34.83
N HIS A 372 -11.72 -2.43 33.61
CA HIS A 372 -12.79 -3.25 33.03
C HIS A 372 -12.32 -4.67 32.72
N ASN A 373 -11.08 -4.82 32.24
CA ASN A 373 -10.41 -6.11 32.08
C ASN A 373 -9.35 -6.28 33.20
N THR A 374 -9.45 -7.38 33.95
CA THR A 374 -8.59 -7.70 35.10
C THR A 374 -7.49 -8.72 34.79
N ASP A 375 -7.34 -9.17 33.55
CA ASP A 375 -6.31 -10.14 33.17
C ASP A 375 -4.91 -9.55 33.40
N GLU A 376 -4.14 -10.19 34.29
CA GLU A 376 -2.78 -9.72 34.62
C GLU A 376 -1.81 -9.87 33.44
N GLU A 377 -2.00 -10.90 32.61
CA GLU A 377 -1.27 -11.11 31.35
C GLU A 377 -2.23 -11.49 30.22
N ARG A 378 -2.13 -10.78 29.09
CA ARG A 378 -2.93 -11.08 27.89
C ARG A 378 -2.08 -11.08 26.63
N ILE A 379 -2.53 -11.85 25.64
CA ILE A 379 -1.95 -11.89 24.29
C ILE A 379 -2.77 -11.00 23.37
N THR A 380 -2.12 -10.23 22.50
CA THR A 380 -2.78 -9.45 21.45
C THR A 380 -2.01 -9.55 20.14
N TYR A 381 -2.75 -9.39 19.05
CA TYR A 381 -2.21 -9.29 17.69
C TYR A 381 -2.24 -7.86 17.16
N LEU A 382 -2.90 -6.96 17.89
CA LEU A 382 -2.96 -5.55 17.61
C LEU A 382 -1.66 -4.89 18.06
N ASP A 383 -1.19 -3.90 17.32
CA ASP A 383 0.01 -3.15 17.66
C ASP A 383 -0.17 -2.25 18.91
N TYR A 384 -1.32 -2.34 19.58
CA TYR A 384 -1.72 -1.52 20.71
C TYR A 384 -2.55 -2.32 21.73
N ALA A 385 -2.67 -1.75 22.93
CA ALA A 385 -3.52 -2.23 24.00
C ALA A 385 -4.50 -1.13 24.41
N VAL A 386 -5.79 -1.47 24.48
CA VAL A 386 -6.82 -0.58 25.04
C VAL A 386 -6.88 -0.79 26.56
N ILE A 387 -6.83 0.31 27.30
CA ILE A 387 -6.86 0.36 28.75
C ILE A 387 -8.01 1.28 29.16
N ASP A 388 -9.07 0.70 29.69
CA ASP A 388 -10.25 1.40 30.14
C ASP A 388 -10.61 1.02 31.58
N GLY A 389 -11.16 1.99 32.30
CA GLY A 389 -11.47 1.81 33.70
C GLY A 389 -12.06 3.05 34.36
N LYS A 390 -12.23 2.93 35.67
CA LYS A 390 -12.71 3.96 36.58
C LYS A 390 -11.71 4.13 37.71
N VAL A 391 -11.50 5.36 38.13
CA VAL A 391 -10.79 5.67 39.37
C VAL A 391 -11.76 6.38 40.31
N THR A 392 -11.84 5.96 41.57
CA THR A 392 -12.61 6.62 42.64
C THR A 392 -11.68 7.44 43.54
N GLY A 393 -12.23 8.22 44.47
CA GLY A 393 -11.46 9.07 45.39
C GLY A 393 -11.16 10.48 44.85
N ASN A 394 -10.38 11.26 45.61
CA ASN A 394 -9.92 12.58 45.19
C ASN A 394 -8.63 12.44 44.36
N ILE A 395 -8.72 12.65 43.05
CA ILE A 395 -7.63 12.37 42.11
C ILE A 395 -7.03 13.69 41.62
N LYS A 396 -5.74 13.87 41.83
CA LYS A 396 -4.95 14.98 41.28
C LYS A 396 -4.25 14.58 39.98
N TYR A 397 -3.72 13.36 39.92
CA TYR A 397 -3.07 12.81 38.73
C TYR A 397 -3.61 11.42 38.43
N LEU A 398 -3.87 11.15 37.15
CA LEU A 398 -4.07 9.81 36.63
C LEU A 398 -3.10 9.62 35.48
N ARG A 399 -2.15 8.70 35.63
CA ARG A 399 -1.08 8.49 34.66
C ARG A 399 -1.12 7.08 34.09
N ILE A 400 -0.91 6.98 32.78
CA ILE A 400 -0.63 5.71 32.10
C ILE A 400 0.73 5.83 31.42
N ASN A 401 1.65 4.94 31.79
CA ASN A 401 3.06 5.01 31.38
C ASN A 401 3.68 6.41 31.56
N GLY A 402 3.32 7.09 32.66
CA GLY A 402 3.78 8.44 32.99
C GLY A 402 3.02 9.59 32.32
N LYS A 403 2.17 9.34 31.31
CA LYS A 403 1.35 10.39 30.66
C LYS A 403 0.11 10.67 31.51
N ASN A 404 -0.04 11.91 31.98
CA ASN A 404 -1.21 12.34 32.75
C ASN A 404 -2.44 12.52 31.85
N LEU A 405 -3.60 12.03 32.31
CA LEU A 405 -4.87 12.04 31.57
C LEU A 405 -5.85 13.13 32.06
N LEU A 406 -5.58 13.74 33.21
CA LEU A 406 -6.43 14.78 33.81
C LEU A 406 -5.82 16.17 33.61
N GLY A 407 -6.62 17.13 33.12
CA GLY A 407 -6.24 18.54 33.08
C GLY A 407 -6.32 19.22 34.45
N THR A 408 -7.28 18.81 35.29
CA THR A 408 -7.51 19.38 36.62
C THR A 408 -7.96 18.29 37.62
N PRO A 409 -7.80 18.48 38.95
CA PRO A 409 -8.20 17.50 39.96
C PRO A 409 -9.70 17.17 39.95
N ARG A 410 -10.07 15.92 40.26
CA ARG A 410 -11.45 15.40 40.16
C ARG A 410 -11.82 14.43 41.26
N ARG A 411 -13.10 14.37 41.60
CA ARG A 411 -13.71 13.34 42.46
C ARG A 411 -14.09 12.14 41.60
N GLY A 412 -13.13 11.26 41.37
CA GLY A 412 -13.29 10.13 40.46
C GLY A 412 -13.31 10.50 38.97
N CYS A 413 -12.98 9.53 38.13
CA CYS A 413 -13.06 9.65 36.67
C CYS A 413 -13.17 8.30 35.98
N TYR A 414 -13.69 8.30 34.77
CA TYR A 414 -13.66 7.19 33.82
C TYR A 414 -12.71 7.56 32.69
N PHE A 415 -11.92 6.60 32.23
CA PHE A 415 -10.90 6.83 31.21
C PHE A 415 -10.87 5.71 30.18
N ASN A 416 -10.46 6.04 28.97
CA ASN A 416 -10.10 5.10 27.91
C ASN A 416 -8.81 5.56 27.25
N HIS A 417 -7.80 4.69 27.25
CA HIS A 417 -6.48 5.02 26.75
C HIS A 417 -5.89 3.91 25.90
N LEU A 418 -5.31 4.30 24.76
CA LEU A 418 -4.63 3.39 23.85
C LEU A 418 -3.13 3.47 24.08
N VAL A 419 -2.52 2.33 24.42
CA VAL A 419 -1.08 2.20 24.65
C VAL A 419 -0.44 1.48 23.46
N GLN A 420 0.49 2.15 22.79
CA GLN A 420 1.30 1.56 21.72
C GLN A 420 2.21 0.46 22.30
N LEU A 421 2.21 -0.72 21.67
CA LEU A 421 3.03 -1.86 22.10
C LEU A 421 4.33 -1.94 21.29
N LYS A 422 5.38 -2.46 21.93
CA LYS A 422 6.57 -2.95 21.24
C LYS A 422 6.22 -4.25 20.53
N LYS A 423 6.46 -4.28 19.21
CA LYS A 423 6.17 -5.40 18.31
C LYS A 423 7.28 -6.44 18.31
N ASP A 424 7.48 -7.07 19.45
CA ASP A 424 8.46 -8.14 19.64
C ASP A 424 7.82 -9.26 20.45
N GLU A 425 7.75 -10.46 19.87
CA GLU A 425 7.12 -11.64 20.50
C GLU A 425 7.91 -12.11 21.76
N ASN A 426 9.17 -11.71 21.88
CA ASN A 426 10.05 -12.05 23.01
C ASN A 426 9.94 -11.07 24.17
N ILE A 427 9.29 -9.92 23.99
CA ILE A 427 9.13 -8.89 25.01
C ILE A 427 7.71 -8.96 25.59
N ILE A 428 7.62 -8.78 26.91
CA ILE A 428 6.36 -8.51 27.60
C ILE A 428 6.23 -7.00 27.75
N ASN A 429 5.19 -6.41 27.18
CA ASN A 429 4.89 -5.00 27.38
C ASN A 429 4.21 -4.82 28.73
N THR A 430 4.86 -4.13 29.66
CA THR A 430 4.26 -3.80 30.96
C THR A 430 3.69 -2.39 30.89
N ILE A 431 2.39 -2.26 31.15
CA ILE A 431 1.66 -1.00 31.19
C ILE A 431 1.46 -0.63 32.66
N TYR A 432 1.90 0.57 33.04
CA TYR A 432 1.79 1.08 34.40
C TYR A 432 0.69 2.12 34.47
N ILE A 433 -0.22 1.97 35.43
CA ILE A 433 -1.33 2.88 35.69
C ILE A 433 -1.18 3.36 37.13
N GLU A 434 -1.21 4.67 37.34
CA GLU A 434 -1.00 5.30 38.64
C GLU A 434 -2.04 6.38 38.86
N ALA A 435 -2.72 6.35 40.00
CA ALA A 435 -3.63 7.40 40.45
C ALA A 435 -3.07 8.01 41.74
N ILE A 436 -2.99 9.34 41.80
CA ILE A 436 -2.44 10.07 42.96
C ILE A 436 -3.42 11.16 43.38
N SER A 437 -3.66 11.26 44.69
CA SER A 437 -4.50 12.28 45.32
C SER A 437 -3.77 13.59 45.61
N SER A 438 -4.49 14.59 46.12
CA SER A 438 -3.89 15.89 46.46
C SER A 438 -2.99 15.81 47.69
N SER A 439 -3.27 14.91 48.64
CA SER A 439 -2.41 14.67 49.81
C SER A 439 -1.39 13.55 49.62
N GLY A 440 -1.29 12.98 48.42
CA GLY A 440 -0.22 12.05 48.05
C GLY A 440 -0.53 10.56 48.25
N TYR A 441 -1.73 10.18 48.70
CA TYR A 441 -2.19 8.78 48.60
C TYR A 441 -2.21 8.36 47.13
N SER A 442 -1.76 7.13 46.86
CA SER A 442 -1.70 6.57 45.51
C SER A 442 -2.19 5.14 45.44
N ASP A 443 -2.71 4.77 44.27
CA ASP A 443 -2.96 3.39 43.87
C ASP A 443 -2.27 3.13 42.52
N ASP A 444 -1.73 1.92 42.34
CA ASP A 444 -1.02 1.54 41.12
C ASP A 444 -1.44 0.16 40.60
N LYS A 445 -1.55 0.05 39.28
CA LYS A 445 -1.84 -1.22 38.58
C LYS A 445 -0.88 -1.46 37.44
N LYS A 446 -0.63 -2.74 37.18
CA LYS A 446 0.25 -3.21 36.11
C LYS A 446 -0.47 -4.23 35.26
N ILE A 447 -0.43 -4.05 33.95
CA ILE A 447 -0.97 -5.00 32.98
C ILE A 447 0.17 -5.48 32.09
N LYS A 448 0.32 -6.79 31.92
CA LYS A 448 1.28 -7.38 30.99
C LYS A 448 0.58 -7.73 29.69
N VAL A 449 1.16 -7.30 28.57
CA VAL A 449 0.62 -7.56 27.23
C VAL A 449 1.71 -8.15 26.35
N ARG A 450 1.48 -9.36 25.84
CA ARG A 450 2.34 -10.02 24.88
C ARG A 450 1.79 -9.80 23.47
N TRP A 451 2.57 -9.11 22.64
CA TRP A 451 2.25 -8.97 21.23
C TRP A 451 2.66 -10.24 20.47
N ARG A 452 1.82 -10.70 19.55
CA ARG A 452 2.16 -11.78 18.62
C ARG A 452 1.86 -11.37 17.19
N LYS A 453 2.72 -11.78 16.27
CA LYS A 453 2.50 -11.60 14.84
C LYS A 453 1.55 -12.69 14.33
N PRO A 454 0.39 -12.32 13.75
CA PRO A 454 -0.53 -13.31 13.19
C PRO A 454 0.15 -14.24 12.19
N ASN A 455 -0.24 -15.50 12.19
CA ASN A 455 0.29 -16.56 11.37
C ASN A 455 0.15 -16.23 9.89
N ALA A 456 -1.01 -15.69 9.50
CA ALA A 456 -1.31 -15.21 8.15
C ALA A 456 -0.36 -14.09 7.67
N LEU A 457 0.25 -13.33 8.59
CA LEU A 457 1.21 -12.28 8.27
C LEU A 457 2.66 -12.77 8.22
N ARG A 458 2.93 -14.03 8.56
CA ARG A 458 4.28 -14.61 8.55
C ARG A 458 4.70 -14.93 7.11
N LEU A 459 6.01 -14.91 6.88
CA LEU A 459 6.58 -15.15 5.55
C LEU A 459 6.15 -16.50 4.97
N ARG A 460 6.03 -17.54 5.83
CA ARG A 460 5.57 -18.88 5.45
C ARG A 460 4.19 -18.97 4.81
N SER A 461 3.35 -17.94 4.97
CA SER A 461 2.00 -17.88 4.40
C SER A 461 1.98 -17.25 3.00
N ARG A 462 3.12 -16.71 2.54
CA ARG A 462 3.26 -16.15 1.20
C ARG A 462 3.33 -17.25 0.14
N LEU A 463 3.11 -16.87 -1.12
CA LEU A 463 3.32 -17.78 -2.26
C LEU A 463 4.77 -18.31 -2.29
N ARG A 464 4.90 -19.62 -2.45
CA ARG A 464 6.17 -20.29 -2.78
C ARG A 464 6.45 -20.14 -4.25
N ILE A 465 7.66 -19.72 -4.59
CA ILE A 465 8.03 -19.42 -5.98
C ILE A 465 9.25 -20.19 -6.45
N ALA A 466 9.13 -20.78 -7.64
CA ALA A 466 10.25 -21.27 -8.42
C ALA A 466 10.67 -20.20 -9.44
N VAL A 467 11.98 -19.99 -9.61
CA VAL A 467 12.55 -19.22 -10.72
C VAL A 467 13.15 -20.22 -11.70
N ARG A 468 12.64 -20.28 -12.93
CA ARG A 468 13.20 -21.18 -13.94
C ARG A 468 14.66 -20.81 -14.20
N ASP A 469 15.53 -21.81 -14.19
CA ASP A 469 16.94 -21.64 -14.51
C ASP A 469 17.15 -21.31 -16.00
N PHE A 470 18.08 -20.41 -16.29
CA PHE A 470 18.50 -20.10 -17.66
C PHE A 470 19.73 -20.95 -17.99
N GLU A 471 19.54 -21.99 -18.80
CA GLU A 471 20.68 -22.78 -19.27
C GLU A 471 21.33 -22.06 -20.47
N ALA A 472 22.44 -21.36 -20.20
CA ALA A 472 23.24 -20.69 -21.20
C ALA A 472 23.91 -21.71 -22.14
N SER A 473 23.92 -21.41 -23.46
CA SER A 473 24.71 -22.21 -24.40
C SER A 473 26.21 -22.16 -24.08
N GLU A 474 27.01 -23.08 -24.61
CA GLU A 474 28.47 -23.10 -24.37
C GLU A 474 29.15 -21.77 -24.73
N SER A 475 28.66 -21.08 -25.77
CA SER A 475 29.10 -19.75 -26.19
C SER A 475 28.68 -18.61 -25.24
N GLU A 476 27.79 -18.87 -24.30
CA GLU A 476 27.19 -17.87 -23.40
C GLU A 476 27.64 -18.02 -21.94
N LYS A 477 28.36 -19.10 -21.60
CA LYS A 477 28.82 -19.39 -20.23
C LYS A 477 29.71 -18.29 -19.62
N GLU A 478 30.35 -17.47 -20.44
CA GLU A 478 31.20 -16.36 -19.98
C GLU A 478 30.42 -15.06 -19.70
N LYS A 479 29.12 -15.00 -20.06
CA LYS A 479 28.29 -13.80 -19.86
C LYS A 479 27.87 -13.63 -18.41
N LEU A 480 27.81 -12.39 -17.94
CA LEU A 480 27.42 -12.04 -16.56
C LEU A 480 25.99 -12.50 -16.22
N THR A 481 25.08 -12.41 -17.19
CA THR A 481 23.66 -12.73 -17.08
C THR A 481 23.36 -14.20 -16.79
N THR A 482 24.33 -15.11 -16.96
CA THR A 482 24.20 -16.52 -16.55
C THR A 482 23.97 -16.71 -15.06
N LYS A 483 24.21 -15.66 -14.25
CA LYS A 483 23.95 -15.63 -12.80
C LYS A 483 22.66 -14.88 -12.44
N PHE A 484 21.89 -14.42 -13.42
CA PHE A 484 20.72 -13.57 -13.19
C PHE A 484 19.73 -14.20 -12.20
N GLU A 485 19.42 -15.49 -12.38
CA GLU A 485 18.46 -16.22 -11.57
C GLU A 485 18.93 -16.35 -10.11
N GLU A 486 20.22 -16.58 -9.89
CA GLU A 486 20.81 -16.66 -8.54
C GLU A 486 20.66 -15.32 -7.81
N TYR A 487 21.02 -14.22 -8.46
CA TYR A 487 20.88 -12.88 -7.91
C TYR A 487 19.42 -12.48 -7.73
N LEU A 488 18.52 -12.87 -8.65
CA LEU A 488 17.09 -12.63 -8.53
C LEU A 488 16.50 -13.37 -7.32
N VAL A 489 16.80 -14.65 -7.15
CA VAL A 489 16.36 -15.43 -5.98
C VAL A 489 16.83 -14.79 -4.67
N ARG A 490 18.07 -14.28 -4.65
CA ARG A 490 18.59 -13.53 -3.50
C ARG A 490 17.81 -12.22 -3.28
N ALA A 491 17.57 -11.44 -4.32
CA ALA A 491 16.80 -10.20 -4.23
C ALA A 491 15.37 -10.45 -3.74
N MET A 492 14.72 -11.52 -4.22
CA MET A 492 13.37 -11.92 -3.78
C MET A 492 13.35 -12.35 -2.31
N SER A 493 14.39 -13.04 -1.86
CA SER A 493 14.56 -13.43 -0.45
C SER A 493 14.71 -12.20 0.47
N ILE A 494 15.42 -11.17 0.01
CA ILE A 494 15.61 -9.91 0.76
C ILE A 494 14.30 -9.13 0.83
N HIS A 495 13.57 -9.02 -0.27
CA HIS A 495 12.30 -8.30 -0.32
C HIS A 495 11.16 -9.02 0.42
N LYS A 496 11.28 -10.33 0.70
CA LYS A 496 10.35 -11.11 1.53
C LYS A 496 8.90 -11.06 1.05
N ARG A 497 8.70 -10.86 -0.25
CA ARG A 497 7.38 -10.93 -0.89
C ARG A 497 6.91 -12.38 -1.04
N PHE A 498 7.82 -13.25 -1.46
CA PHE A 498 7.58 -14.66 -1.68
C PHE A 498 8.22 -15.49 -0.56
N PHE A 499 7.64 -16.66 -0.29
CA PHE A 499 8.24 -17.63 0.62
C PHE A 499 9.22 -18.51 -0.16
N ASP A 500 10.42 -18.72 0.40
CA ASP A 500 11.35 -19.74 -0.09
C ASP A 500 11.59 -19.70 -1.62
N PRO A 501 11.99 -18.54 -2.19
CA PRO A 501 12.29 -18.46 -3.61
C PRO A 501 13.48 -19.36 -3.95
N GLN A 502 13.36 -20.17 -5.00
CA GLN A 502 14.40 -21.13 -5.40
C GLN A 502 14.52 -21.24 -6.90
N SER A 503 15.74 -21.48 -7.38
CA SER A 503 15.96 -21.81 -8.79
C SER A 503 15.49 -23.24 -9.09
N LEU A 504 14.71 -23.39 -10.16
CA LEU A 504 14.28 -24.69 -10.67
C LEU A 504 15.11 -25.04 -11.91
N LYS A 505 16.01 -26.01 -11.74
CA LYS A 505 16.79 -26.56 -12.84
C LYS A 505 15.89 -27.29 -13.85
N VAL A 506 15.93 -26.82 -15.09
CA VAL A 506 15.24 -27.36 -16.25
C VAL A 506 16.31 -27.78 -17.24
N LYS A 507 16.15 -28.95 -17.85
CA LYS A 507 17.10 -29.40 -18.89
C LYS A 507 16.83 -28.64 -20.19
N SER A 508 17.86 -28.36 -20.98
CA SER A 508 17.77 -27.68 -22.27
C SER A 508 16.78 -28.29 -23.27
N ASP A 509 16.48 -29.60 -23.18
CA ASP A 509 15.49 -30.29 -24.00
C ASP A 509 14.04 -30.13 -23.52
N GLU A 510 13.82 -29.66 -22.28
CA GLU A 510 12.51 -29.34 -21.70
C GLU A 510 12.05 -27.92 -22.15
N LEU A 511 11.76 -27.76 -23.44
CA LEU A 511 11.27 -26.49 -24.01
C LEU A 511 9.79 -26.20 -23.73
N ASP A 512 9.02 -27.20 -23.29
CA ASP A 512 7.60 -27.05 -23.02
C ASP A 512 7.35 -26.38 -21.66
N GLU A 513 6.82 -25.16 -21.69
CA GLU A 513 6.42 -24.41 -20.48
C GLU A 513 5.45 -25.23 -19.60
N GLY A 514 4.58 -26.06 -20.21
CA GLY A 514 3.62 -26.89 -19.47
C GLY A 514 4.29 -27.97 -18.63
N ALA A 515 5.25 -28.69 -19.20
CA ALA A 515 6.06 -29.67 -18.46
C ALA A 515 6.85 -29.04 -17.30
N VAL A 516 7.45 -27.87 -17.53
CA VAL A 516 8.21 -27.13 -16.52
C VAL A 516 7.30 -26.63 -15.39
N GLN A 517 6.11 -26.14 -15.73
CA GLN A 517 5.09 -25.74 -14.76
C GLN A 517 4.67 -26.93 -13.89
N LYS A 518 4.35 -28.08 -14.50
CA LYS A 518 3.97 -29.29 -13.77
C LYS A 518 5.07 -29.74 -12.80
N LYS A 519 6.32 -29.72 -13.25
CA LYS A 519 7.50 -30.04 -12.40
C LYS A 519 7.63 -29.11 -11.19
N ALA A 520 7.27 -27.83 -11.34
CA ALA A 520 7.25 -26.88 -10.22
C ALA A 520 6.11 -27.21 -9.24
N GLY A 521 4.91 -27.52 -9.74
CA GLY A 521 3.77 -27.97 -8.94
C GLY A 521 4.07 -29.26 -8.15
N ASP A 522 4.69 -30.25 -8.80
CA ASP A 522 5.12 -31.52 -8.17
C ASP A 522 6.14 -31.29 -7.02
N LYS A 523 6.86 -30.16 -7.05
CA LYS A 523 7.78 -29.72 -5.99
C LYS A 523 7.14 -28.78 -4.96
N ASN A 524 5.81 -28.62 -5.00
CA ASN A 524 5.02 -27.83 -4.08
C ASN A 524 5.38 -26.32 -4.09
N PHE A 525 5.70 -25.79 -5.27
CA PHE A 525 5.70 -24.34 -5.52
C PHE A 525 4.30 -23.90 -5.91
N ASP A 526 3.84 -22.76 -5.40
CA ASP A 526 2.54 -22.17 -5.78
C ASP A 526 2.62 -21.49 -7.16
N CYS A 527 3.79 -20.96 -7.51
CA CYS A 527 4.01 -20.24 -8.77
C CYS A 527 5.42 -20.46 -9.35
N ILE A 528 5.56 -20.22 -10.65
CA ILE A 528 6.83 -20.29 -11.37
C ILE A 528 7.05 -19.04 -12.23
N LEU A 529 8.27 -18.48 -12.15
CA LEU A 529 8.73 -17.36 -12.95
C LEU A 529 9.50 -17.88 -14.17
N PHE A 530 9.05 -17.47 -15.36
CA PHE A 530 9.75 -17.68 -16.63
C PHE A 530 10.42 -16.39 -17.05
N SER A 531 11.72 -16.42 -17.31
CA SER A 531 12.52 -15.29 -17.83
C SER A 531 13.01 -15.54 -19.26
N GLU A 532 13.09 -14.47 -20.04
CA GLU A 532 13.74 -14.41 -21.35
C GLU A 532 14.74 -13.25 -21.30
N ILE A 533 16.01 -13.52 -21.60
CA ILE A 533 17.10 -12.54 -21.61
C ILE A 533 17.46 -12.25 -23.06
N THR A 534 17.44 -10.98 -23.46
CA THR A 534 17.92 -10.51 -24.76
C THR A 534 19.12 -9.59 -24.53
N GLU A 535 20.25 -9.92 -25.15
CA GLU A 535 21.49 -9.16 -25.03
C GLU A 535 21.97 -8.66 -26.38
N SER A 536 22.60 -7.49 -26.38
CA SER A 536 23.24 -6.91 -27.58
C SER A 536 24.41 -6.05 -27.15
N ASN A 537 25.63 -6.35 -27.63
CA ASN A 537 26.91 -5.68 -27.31
C ASN A 537 27.10 -5.35 -25.80
N ASN A 538 26.51 -4.26 -25.31
CA ASN A 538 26.55 -3.82 -23.90
C ASN A 538 25.16 -3.60 -23.28
N SER A 539 24.06 -4.03 -23.90
CA SER A 539 22.70 -3.84 -23.37
C SER A 539 22.05 -5.17 -23.04
N VAL A 540 21.21 -5.18 -22.00
CA VAL A 540 20.46 -6.34 -21.53
C VAL A 540 19.02 -5.94 -21.31
N HIS A 541 18.10 -6.66 -21.94
CA HIS A 541 16.66 -6.58 -21.71
C HIS A 541 16.18 -7.92 -21.18
N ILE A 542 15.64 -7.92 -19.96
CA ILE A 542 15.12 -9.13 -19.33
C ILE A 542 13.62 -8.98 -19.19
N PHE A 543 12.91 -9.94 -19.72
CA PHE A 543 11.47 -10.08 -19.65
C PHE A 543 11.13 -11.27 -18.76
N ALA A 544 10.12 -11.13 -17.89
CA ALA A 544 9.68 -12.17 -16.99
C ALA A 544 8.15 -12.26 -16.88
N ARG A 545 7.66 -13.47 -16.62
CA ARG A 545 6.25 -13.80 -16.44
C ARG A 545 6.06 -14.75 -15.29
N LEU A 546 5.03 -14.53 -14.48
CA LEU A 546 4.69 -15.40 -13.36
C LEU A 546 3.43 -16.20 -13.68
N LYS A 547 3.49 -17.51 -13.52
CA LYS A 547 2.36 -18.41 -13.72
C LYS A 547 2.04 -19.19 -12.46
N ASP A 548 0.77 -19.49 -12.28
CA ASP A 548 0.27 -20.43 -11.29
C ASP A 548 0.68 -21.86 -11.70
N THR A 549 1.15 -22.67 -10.75
CA THR A 549 1.62 -24.03 -11.07
C THR A 549 0.49 -25.03 -11.25
N GLU A 550 -0.67 -24.79 -10.66
CA GLU A 550 -1.83 -25.68 -10.64
C GLU A 550 -2.64 -25.58 -11.93
N ASN A 551 -3.01 -24.36 -12.33
CA ASN A 551 -3.85 -24.14 -13.52
C ASN A 551 -3.08 -23.56 -14.72
N GLY A 552 -1.87 -23.03 -14.53
CA GLY A 552 -1.03 -22.47 -15.60
C GLY A 552 -1.41 -21.06 -16.05
N SER A 553 -2.41 -20.46 -15.41
CA SER A 553 -2.86 -19.11 -15.68
C SER A 553 -1.76 -18.10 -15.34
N PRO A 554 -1.62 -17.02 -16.12
CA PRO A 554 -0.67 -15.97 -15.79
C PRO A 554 -1.16 -15.18 -14.57
N ILE A 555 -0.35 -15.15 -13.52
CA ILE A 555 -0.55 -14.26 -12.36
C ILE A 555 0.01 -12.87 -12.70
N VAL A 556 1.17 -12.84 -13.36
CA VAL A 556 1.79 -11.62 -13.87
C VAL A 556 2.20 -11.85 -15.31
N GLU A 557 1.52 -11.18 -16.23
CA GLU A 557 1.72 -11.40 -17.67
C GLU A 557 3.05 -10.90 -18.18
N ASN A 558 3.51 -9.72 -17.74
CA ASN A 558 4.70 -9.07 -18.26
C ASN A 558 5.34 -8.19 -17.17
N VAL A 559 6.59 -8.49 -16.81
CA VAL A 559 7.47 -7.57 -16.06
C VAL A 559 8.82 -7.60 -16.73
N ASP A 560 9.40 -6.43 -16.95
CA ASP A 560 10.68 -6.34 -17.61
C ASP A 560 11.58 -5.28 -17.00
N VAL A 561 12.87 -5.43 -17.30
CA VAL A 561 13.94 -4.56 -16.85
C VAL A 561 14.97 -4.43 -17.96
N PHE A 562 15.54 -3.23 -18.09
CA PHE A 562 16.48 -2.92 -19.16
C PHE A 562 17.67 -2.15 -18.60
N ASP A 563 18.85 -2.50 -19.09
CA ASP A 563 20.08 -1.74 -18.88
C ASP A 563 20.81 -1.60 -20.24
N ASN A 564 21.26 -0.39 -20.57
CA ASN A 564 21.94 -0.10 -21.84
C ASN A 564 23.47 -0.27 -21.77
N GLU A 565 24.03 -0.53 -20.59
CA GLU A 565 25.47 -0.56 -20.32
C GLU A 565 25.80 -1.67 -19.30
N MET A 566 25.38 -2.90 -19.56
CA MET A 566 25.72 -4.08 -18.78
C MET A 566 27.21 -4.44 -18.93
N ASP A 567 28.03 -3.84 -18.08
CA ASP A 567 29.49 -4.02 -18.04
C ASP A 567 30.00 -4.56 -16.68
N SER A 568 29.13 -4.68 -15.68
CA SER A 568 29.51 -5.00 -14.32
C SER A 568 28.50 -5.90 -13.59
N ILE A 569 28.96 -6.61 -12.56
CA ILE A 569 28.10 -7.44 -11.69
C ILE A 569 27.17 -6.54 -10.88
N GLU A 570 27.61 -5.38 -10.43
CA GLU A 570 26.80 -4.42 -9.66
C GLU A 570 25.56 -3.99 -10.44
N ARG A 571 25.68 -3.78 -11.76
CA ARG A 571 24.53 -3.46 -12.62
C ARG A 571 23.57 -4.63 -12.76
N LEU A 572 24.08 -5.86 -12.87
CA LEU A 572 23.23 -7.06 -12.85
C LEU A 572 22.49 -7.20 -11.52
N VAL A 573 23.16 -6.97 -10.39
CA VAL A 573 22.51 -6.98 -9.07
C VAL A 573 21.43 -5.91 -9.01
N LEU A 574 21.71 -4.68 -9.41
CA LEU A 574 20.70 -3.62 -9.48
C LEU A 574 19.50 -4.02 -10.35
N LEU A 575 19.74 -4.63 -11.51
CA LEU A 575 18.69 -5.06 -12.43
C LEU A 575 17.77 -6.13 -11.79
N THR A 576 18.36 -7.07 -11.04
CA THR A 576 17.62 -8.11 -10.30
C THR A 576 16.85 -7.54 -9.10
N GLU A 577 17.39 -6.55 -8.40
CA GLU A 577 16.69 -5.81 -7.35
C GLU A 577 15.48 -5.05 -7.92
N VAL A 578 15.65 -4.37 -9.06
CA VAL A 578 14.56 -3.68 -9.76
C VAL A 578 13.49 -4.66 -10.22
N MET A 579 13.87 -5.82 -10.79
CA MET A 579 12.92 -6.87 -11.18
C MET A 579 12.12 -7.38 -9.97
N SER A 580 12.80 -7.71 -8.87
CA SER A 580 12.17 -8.17 -7.63
C SER A 580 11.23 -7.10 -7.03
N TYR A 581 11.62 -5.82 -7.10
CA TYR A 581 10.77 -4.71 -6.68
C TYR A 581 9.53 -4.57 -7.56
N LYS A 582 9.67 -4.61 -8.89
CA LYS A 582 8.54 -4.57 -9.83
C LYS A 582 7.59 -5.74 -9.57
N LEU A 583 8.08 -6.97 -9.41
CA LEU A 583 7.26 -8.14 -9.06
C LEU A 583 6.51 -7.95 -7.72
N THR A 584 7.15 -7.35 -6.73
CA THR A 584 6.52 -7.04 -5.43
C THR A 584 5.43 -5.97 -5.57
N ASP A 585 5.60 -5.03 -6.48
CA ASP A 585 4.64 -3.97 -6.77
C ASP A 585 3.45 -4.46 -7.62
N GLU A 586 3.66 -5.44 -8.51
CA GLU A 586 2.59 -6.12 -9.26
C GLU A 586 1.73 -7.00 -8.35
N LEU A 587 2.32 -7.54 -7.29
CA LEU A 587 1.65 -8.43 -6.32
C LEU A 587 1.79 -7.87 -4.91
N PRO A 588 1.12 -6.80 -4.49
CA PRO A 588 1.29 -6.30 -3.13
C PRO A 588 0.71 -7.25 -2.08
N VAL A 589 1.27 -7.18 -0.87
CA VAL A 589 0.69 -7.81 0.33
C VAL A 589 -0.32 -6.84 0.94
N VAL A 590 -1.60 -7.12 0.74
CA VAL A 590 -2.72 -6.25 1.11
C VAL A 590 -3.57 -6.96 2.15
N LYS A 591 -3.95 -6.23 3.21
CA LYS A 591 -4.86 -6.73 4.24
C LYS A 591 -6.25 -6.13 4.01
N GLY A 592 -7.27 -6.91 4.30
CA GLY A 592 -8.65 -6.47 4.27
C GLY A 592 -9.51 -7.21 5.30
N THR A 593 -10.81 -7.03 5.17
CA THR A 593 -11.86 -7.71 5.92
C THR A 593 -12.94 -8.25 5.00
N VAL A 594 -13.61 -9.30 5.46
CA VAL A 594 -14.77 -9.88 4.78
C VAL A 594 -15.99 -9.00 5.04
N GLU A 595 -16.58 -8.43 3.99
CA GLU A 595 -17.80 -7.63 4.09
C GLU A 595 -19.07 -8.49 3.98
N LYS A 596 -19.03 -9.53 3.16
CA LYS A 596 -20.16 -10.41 2.85
C LYS A 596 -19.68 -11.83 2.64
N VAL A 597 -20.47 -12.79 3.10
CA VAL A 597 -20.21 -14.23 2.95
C VAL A 597 -21.34 -14.89 2.16
N GLU A 598 -20.97 -15.36 0.98
CA GLU A 598 -21.65 -16.28 0.07
C GLU A 598 -21.63 -17.74 0.54
N ARG A 599 -22.32 -18.66 -0.16
CA ARG A 599 -22.05 -20.10 0.01
C ARG A 599 -20.66 -20.48 -0.48
N THR A 600 -20.27 -19.97 -1.65
CA THR A 600 -19.03 -20.33 -2.35
C THR A 600 -18.09 -19.16 -2.60
N TYR A 601 -18.51 -17.93 -2.32
CA TYR A 601 -17.70 -16.73 -2.52
C TYR A 601 -17.77 -15.77 -1.33
N ILE A 602 -16.81 -14.86 -1.23
CA ILE A 602 -16.75 -13.79 -0.24
C ILE A 602 -16.51 -12.45 -0.94
N THR A 603 -17.06 -11.37 -0.39
CA THR A 603 -16.72 -10.01 -0.82
C THR A 603 -15.79 -9.40 0.21
N VAL A 604 -14.67 -8.82 -0.23
CA VAL A 604 -13.64 -8.20 0.61
C VAL A 604 -13.47 -6.71 0.31
N ASP A 605 -13.05 -5.94 1.30
CA ASP A 605 -12.88 -4.46 1.25
C ASP A 605 -11.55 -3.99 0.63
N ILE A 606 -10.95 -4.80 -0.25
CA ILE A 606 -9.71 -4.49 -0.96
C ILE A 606 -9.95 -4.58 -2.47
N GLY A 607 -9.37 -3.68 -3.26
CA GLY A 607 -9.62 -3.60 -4.70
C GLY A 607 -8.46 -3.06 -5.53
N LYS A 608 -8.80 -2.45 -6.67
CA LYS A 608 -7.81 -1.86 -7.61
C LYS A 608 -6.96 -0.78 -6.97
N GLU A 609 -7.50 0.00 -6.03
CA GLU A 609 -6.73 1.03 -5.30
C GLU A 609 -5.49 0.46 -4.59
N GLU A 610 -5.60 -0.77 -4.08
CA GLU A 610 -4.53 -1.51 -3.40
C GLU A 610 -3.74 -2.40 -4.37
N LYS A 611 -4.01 -2.30 -5.68
CA LYS A 611 -3.49 -3.14 -6.78
C LYS A 611 -3.82 -4.64 -6.64
N VAL A 612 -4.97 -4.96 -6.04
CA VAL A 612 -5.54 -6.32 -6.11
C VAL A 612 -5.96 -6.62 -7.55
N ARG A 613 -5.83 -7.88 -7.98
CA ARG A 613 -6.14 -8.35 -9.35
C ARG A 613 -6.82 -9.71 -9.32
N GLU A 614 -7.52 -10.01 -10.41
CA GLU A 614 -8.05 -11.34 -10.70
C GLU A 614 -6.91 -12.39 -10.64
N GLY A 615 -7.22 -13.58 -10.12
CA GLY A 615 -6.27 -14.66 -9.89
C GLY A 615 -5.39 -14.51 -8.65
N MET A 616 -5.46 -13.40 -7.91
CA MET A 616 -4.74 -13.29 -6.64
C MET A 616 -5.37 -14.19 -5.58
N ARG A 617 -4.54 -15.02 -4.94
CA ARG A 617 -4.97 -15.87 -3.81
C ARG A 617 -5.02 -15.07 -2.50
N LEU A 618 -6.07 -15.30 -1.72
CA LEU A 618 -6.28 -14.76 -0.38
C LEU A 618 -6.16 -15.85 0.67
N LEU A 619 -5.70 -15.45 1.85
CA LEU A 619 -5.79 -16.23 3.07
C LEU A 619 -6.81 -15.57 4.00
N VAL A 620 -7.84 -16.32 4.41
CA VAL A 620 -8.87 -15.87 5.36
C VAL A 620 -8.49 -16.34 6.76
N TYR A 621 -8.52 -15.45 7.76
CA TYR A 621 -8.09 -15.76 9.12
C TYR A 621 -8.85 -14.95 10.19
N GLU A 622 -8.89 -15.49 11.40
CA GLU A 622 -9.49 -14.86 12.58
C GLU A 622 -8.38 -14.43 13.57
N LEU A 623 -8.53 -13.24 14.16
CA LEU A 623 -7.66 -12.75 15.24
C LEU A 623 -8.14 -13.22 16.63
N ASP A 624 -8.27 -14.53 16.82
CA ASP A 624 -8.49 -15.20 18.13
C ASP A 624 -7.12 -15.53 18.77
N PRO A 625 -6.94 -15.65 20.11
CA PRO A 625 -5.74 -16.20 20.76
C PRO A 625 -5.09 -17.46 20.14
N ARG A 626 -5.81 -18.22 19.31
CA ARG A 626 -5.28 -19.35 18.54
C ARG A 626 -4.75 -18.98 17.16
N ASP A 627 -5.16 -17.83 16.62
CA ASP A 627 -4.72 -17.24 15.34
C ASP A 627 -4.74 -18.27 14.22
N GLU A 628 -5.97 -18.62 13.85
CA GLU A 628 -6.29 -19.71 12.96
C GLU A 628 -6.63 -19.21 11.56
N THR A 629 -5.96 -19.78 10.57
CA THR A 629 -6.40 -19.75 9.18
C THR A 629 -7.76 -20.46 9.07
N LEU A 630 -8.73 -19.82 8.43
CA LEU A 630 -10.07 -20.33 8.20
C LEU A 630 -10.21 -21.01 6.82
N GLY A 631 -9.49 -20.50 5.82
CA GLY A 631 -9.49 -21.03 4.45
C GLY A 631 -8.74 -20.13 3.48
N GLN A 632 -8.83 -20.45 2.20
CA GLN A 632 -8.24 -19.74 1.08
C GLN A 632 -9.30 -19.37 0.05
N ALA A 633 -9.07 -18.27 -0.64
CA ALA A 633 -9.93 -17.81 -1.73
C ALA A 633 -9.09 -17.33 -2.92
N GLU A 634 -9.69 -17.23 -4.10
CA GLU A 634 -9.08 -16.62 -5.28
C GLU A 634 -9.96 -15.49 -5.80
N ILE A 635 -9.36 -14.34 -6.07
CA ILE A 635 -10.07 -13.17 -6.58
C ILE A 635 -10.59 -13.47 -7.99
N GLU A 636 -11.91 -13.42 -8.17
CA GLU A 636 -12.60 -13.63 -9.44
C GLU A 636 -12.88 -12.30 -10.15
N SER A 637 -13.22 -11.25 -9.39
CA SER A 637 -13.47 -9.93 -9.94
C SER A 637 -13.04 -8.81 -9.00
N VAL A 638 -12.62 -7.67 -9.57
CA VAL A 638 -12.05 -6.55 -8.83
C VAL A 638 -12.71 -5.23 -9.21
N GLU A 639 -13.30 -4.57 -8.21
CA GLU A 639 -13.77 -3.20 -8.27
C GLU A 639 -12.73 -2.22 -7.67
N GLU A 640 -13.05 -0.93 -7.64
CA GLU A 640 -12.09 0.09 -7.19
C GLU A 640 -11.62 -0.12 -5.74
N LYS A 641 -12.55 -0.49 -4.86
CA LYS A 641 -12.33 -0.64 -3.39
C LYS A 641 -12.75 -1.99 -2.82
N LYS A 642 -13.27 -2.89 -3.66
CA LYS A 642 -13.80 -4.19 -3.25
C LYS A 642 -13.45 -5.24 -4.28
N SER A 643 -13.46 -6.50 -3.86
CA SER A 643 -13.29 -7.63 -4.76
C SER A 643 -14.17 -8.78 -4.31
N ASP A 644 -14.63 -9.57 -5.27
CA ASP A 644 -15.29 -10.85 -5.03
C ASP A 644 -14.27 -11.98 -5.23
N ALA A 645 -14.26 -12.93 -4.31
CA ALA A 645 -13.33 -14.05 -4.30
C ALA A 645 -14.04 -15.38 -4.08
N ASP A 646 -13.73 -16.37 -4.90
CA ASP A 646 -14.22 -17.73 -4.76
C ASP A 646 -13.44 -18.49 -3.69
N LEU A 647 -14.14 -19.17 -2.79
CA LEU A 647 -13.54 -19.98 -1.73
C LEU A 647 -12.96 -21.27 -2.33
N LEU A 648 -11.63 -21.41 -2.29
CA LEU A 648 -10.92 -22.60 -2.76
C LEU A 648 -10.99 -23.74 -1.73
N ASP A 649 -10.74 -23.40 -0.46
CA ASP A 649 -10.83 -24.33 0.66
C ASP A 649 -11.38 -23.63 1.90
N LYS A 650 -11.97 -24.44 2.79
CA LYS A 650 -12.49 -23.99 4.08
C LYS A 650 -12.27 -25.10 5.11
N LYS A 651 -11.82 -24.73 6.31
CA LYS A 651 -11.74 -25.69 7.40
C LYS A 651 -13.14 -26.21 7.76
N PRO A 652 -13.35 -27.55 7.84
CA PRO A 652 -14.68 -28.14 8.05
C PRO A 652 -15.40 -27.64 9.31
N ASP A 653 -14.65 -27.40 10.38
CA ASP A 653 -15.20 -27.07 11.70
C ASP A 653 -15.30 -25.55 11.98
N LYS A 654 -15.05 -24.71 10.98
CA LYS A 654 -14.99 -23.25 11.15
C LYS A 654 -15.83 -22.55 10.10
N GLU A 655 -16.53 -21.50 10.51
CA GLU A 655 -17.29 -20.65 9.59
C GLU A 655 -16.58 -19.33 9.35
N ILE A 656 -16.51 -18.92 8.08
CA ILE A 656 -16.10 -17.58 7.69
C ILE A 656 -17.31 -16.66 7.88
N LYS A 657 -17.08 -15.50 8.48
CA LYS A 657 -18.11 -14.52 8.86
C LYS A 657 -17.70 -13.12 8.42
N LYS A 658 -18.69 -12.23 8.37
CA LYS A 658 -18.42 -10.80 8.18
C LYS A 658 -17.52 -10.28 9.30
N GLY A 659 -16.48 -9.54 8.93
CA GLY A 659 -15.48 -9.00 9.85
C GLY A 659 -14.22 -9.86 10.01
N ASP A 660 -14.21 -11.09 9.51
CA ASP A 660 -12.98 -11.89 9.43
C ASP A 660 -11.94 -11.19 8.56
N HIS A 661 -10.67 -11.47 8.81
CA HIS A 661 -9.58 -10.81 8.12
C HIS A 661 -9.13 -11.59 6.88
N VAL A 662 -8.69 -10.85 5.86
CA VAL A 662 -8.06 -11.42 4.68
C VAL A 662 -6.69 -10.80 4.43
N ILE A 663 -5.83 -11.56 3.77
CA ILE A 663 -4.56 -11.06 3.25
C ILE A 663 -4.21 -11.73 1.93
N THR A 664 -3.69 -10.97 0.97
CA THR A 664 -3.13 -11.55 -0.26
C THR A 664 -1.91 -12.43 0.05
N ARG A 665 -1.87 -13.63 -0.55
CA ARG A 665 -0.76 -14.57 -0.39
C ARG A 665 0.46 -14.14 -1.19
#